data_AF-B7RVZ3-F1
#
_entry.id   AF-B7RVZ3-F1
#
_cell.length_a   1.000
_cell.length_b   1.000
_cell.length_c   1.000
_cell.angle_alpha   90.00
_cell.angle_beta   90.00
_cell.angle_gamma   90.00
#
_symmetry.space_group_name_H-M   'P 1'
#
loop_
_entity.id
_entity.type
_entity.pdbx_description
1 polymer ?
#
loop_
_entity_poly.entity_id
_entity_poly.type
_entity_poly.pdbx_seq_one_letter_code
_entity_poly.pdbx_strand_id
1 'polypeptide(L)'
;MSPANQEDPLSPIQPSAFQPLGNEVEVKKSGIAPLRLLLAATALIFIVVMGFLLTASSLQIIVESESQAEVTISGLALPFGERYLLRPGDYSVAVEAPGYHPFETVVTVTGGDSQSATLVLQPLPGVVTVETRPTGTRVLVDGQHLGDTPLADLALEPGERQVRLEADRYLPHEQVLDVTGRQVPQQLSVDLQPAWAQLSLSSEPAGADILVDGEIVGVTPTVLEVIQGDRQLMLQLPTFASWQQDLVVTAGQPQDLGTIKLQPAAGLLQLASTPNGANVTLDGEFQGQTPLELEITPGRPHRLAVFRPGYRRHSEAVELAAAAVEARTIRLRAQLGEVKFRISPAQAVLRVNGKPQGKGSQVLSLPAVAQRVEISLDGYAPVKRTVTPRPGLQQLVEVSLQTAAEAKAARNKPEITTALGQTLLLFHPADSPTANFSMGASRREPGRRANEVLHPVALSRSFYLQTTEVTNAQFRLFTGAHDSGQIEGNSLNRDHQPVVQISWQQAAAFSNWLSKREGLPPFYRETNGIITGYNPSSTGYRMPTETEWAWAARSNGDSLLKFPWGENFPPSTAVENYADSSSAYVTGRVLSAYKDGHVTSAPVASFPASNKRLYDLGGNVAEWVHDVYSIPSANGSLQTDPLGAQSGDNYVIRGASWSHSRIAELRLSYRDYGQAGRDDVGFRIARYAE
;
A
#
# COMPACT_ATOMS: atom_id res chain seq x y z
N MET A 1 68.13 -69.94 76.47
CA MET A 1 68.73 -68.62 76.78
C MET A 1 67.57 -67.71 77.21
N SER A 2 66.95 -67.94 78.37
CA SER A 2 67.40 -67.68 79.77
C SER A 2 67.31 -66.18 80.10
N PRO A 3 66.69 -65.72 81.22
CA PRO A 3 66.81 -66.41 82.54
C PRO A 3 65.57 -66.36 83.48
N ALA A 4 65.27 -67.31 84.37
CA ALA A 4 65.29 -68.79 84.38
C ALA A 4 64.42 -69.32 85.59
N ASN A 5 63.44 -68.54 86.08
CA ASN A 5 62.98 -68.48 87.48
C ASN A 5 62.18 -69.67 88.03
N GLN A 6 62.82 -70.38 88.96
CA GLN A 6 62.28 -71.42 89.83
C GLN A 6 62.34 -70.97 91.29
N GLU A 7 61.27 -71.32 92.01
CA GLU A 7 61.27 -72.10 93.25
C GLU A 7 62.60 -72.23 94.01
N ASP A 8 62.58 -71.98 95.34
CA ASP A 8 62.96 -72.89 96.46
C ASP A 8 63.19 -72.08 97.78
N PRO A 9 63.41 -72.68 98.98
CA PRO A 9 62.73 -73.77 99.71
C PRO A 9 62.55 -73.46 101.23
N LEU A 10 62.14 -74.48 102.03
CA LEU A 10 62.40 -74.70 103.48
C LEU A 10 61.35 -74.26 104.55
N SER A 11 60.61 -75.28 105.00
CA SER A 11 60.09 -75.64 106.34
C SER A 11 60.56 -74.80 107.56
N PRO A 12 59.68 -74.51 108.57
CA PRO A 12 59.37 -75.54 109.58
C PRO A 12 57.97 -75.52 110.22
N ILE A 13 57.69 -76.65 110.86
CA ILE A 13 56.58 -77.02 111.76
C ILE A 13 56.93 -76.55 113.19
N GLN A 14 55.92 -76.16 114.01
CA GLN A 14 55.83 -76.11 115.51
C GLN A 14 55.38 -74.74 116.09
N PRO A 15 54.87 -74.66 117.35
CA PRO A 15 53.98 -75.58 118.08
C PRO A 15 52.82 -74.83 118.81
N SER A 16 51.78 -75.57 119.14
CA SER A 16 50.64 -75.16 119.99
C SER A 16 50.97 -75.16 121.49
N ALA A 17 50.48 -74.18 122.28
CA ALA A 17 50.02 -74.35 123.68
C ALA A 17 49.44 -73.07 124.34
N PHE A 18 48.14 -73.13 124.70
CA PHE A 18 47.54 -73.08 126.06
C PHE A 18 47.60 -71.85 127.04
N GLN A 19 46.37 -71.41 127.41
CA GLN A 19 45.83 -70.81 128.69
C GLN A 19 46.23 -69.38 129.15
N PRO A 20 45.44 -68.62 129.99
CA PRO A 20 44.42 -69.01 131.01
C PRO A 20 43.20 -68.03 131.24
N LEU A 21 42.48 -68.31 132.35
CA LEU A 21 41.30 -67.74 133.04
C LEU A 21 41.38 -66.26 133.54
N GLY A 22 40.21 -65.67 133.86
CA GLY A 22 39.96 -65.15 135.25
C GLY A 22 39.49 -63.70 135.47
N ASN A 23 38.20 -63.56 135.80
CA ASN A 23 37.44 -62.60 136.65
C ASN A 23 37.99 -61.21 137.09
N GLU A 24 37.10 -60.23 136.87
CA GLU A 24 36.56 -59.14 137.74
C GLU A 24 37.47 -58.28 138.64
N VAL A 25 37.31 -56.95 138.59
CA VAL A 25 36.44 -56.14 139.51
C VAL A 25 36.20 -54.72 138.94
N GLU A 26 34.95 -54.27 139.01
CA GLU A 26 34.37 -52.96 138.65
C GLU A 26 34.78 -51.78 139.56
N VAL A 27 34.89 -50.57 138.99
CA VAL A 27 34.40 -49.29 139.58
C VAL A 27 33.87 -48.36 138.48
N LYS A 28 32.80 -47.60 138.79
CA LYS A 28 31.76 -47.06 137.89
C LYS A 28 31.67 -45.51 137.89
N LYS A 29 31.13 -44.97 136.78
CA LYS A 29 30.56 -43.61 136.45
C LYS A 29 31.54 -42.52 135.97
N SER A 30 31.23 -41.65 134.98
CA SER A 30 29.95 -41.26 134.34
C SER A 30 30.16 -40.76 132.89
N GLY A 31 29.26 -41.10 131.96
CA GLY A 31 29.21 -40.56 130.59
C GLY A 31 27.76 -40.26 130.15
N ILE A 32 27.58 -39.30 129.24
CA ILE A 32 26.27 -39.01 128.63
C ILE A 32 25.87 -40.22 127.75
N ALA A 33 24.69 -40.79 127.98
CA ALA A 33 24.27 -42.04 127.36
C ALA A 33 23.98 -41.91 125.84
N PRO A 34 24.45 -42.86 124.99
CA PRO A 34 24.27 -42.85 123.53
C PRO A 34 22.81 -42.89 123.05
N LEU A 35 21.87 -43.34 123.90
CA LEU A 35 20.43 -43.33 123.59
C LEU A 35 19.86 -41.91 123.40
N ARG A 36 20.43 -40.90 124.08
CA ARG A 36 19.97 -39.50 123.94
C ARG A 36 20.47 -38.84 122.64
N LEU A 37 21.60 -39.29 122.11
CA LEU A 37 22.13 -38.85 120.81
C LEU A 37 21.35 -39.46 119.64
N LEU A 38 20.95 -40.72 119.74
CA LEU A 38 20.08 -41.38 118.77
C LEU A 38 18.68 -40.72 118.73
N LEU A 39 18.09 -40.44 119.89
CA LEU A 39 16.79 -39.74 119.99
C LEU A 39 16.85 -38.30 119.48
N ALA A 40 17.96 -37.58 119.71
CA ALA A 40 18.14 -36.25 119.15
C ALA A 40 18.35 -36.28 117.63
N ALA A 41 19.07 -37.27 117.11
CA ALA A 41 19.27 -37.45 115.67
C ALA A 41 17.97 -37.88 114.96
N THR A 42 17.19 -38.80 115.53
CA THR A 42 15.89 -39.18 114.96
C THR A 42 14.87 -38.06 115.07
N ALA A 43 14.85 -37.28 116.16
CA ALA A 43 14.02 -36.08 116.26
C ALA A 43 14.44 -35.00 115.24
N LEU A 44 15.75 -34.81 115.01
CA LEU A 44 16.24 -33.88 113.99
C LEU A 44 15.89 -34.34 112.58
N ILE A 45 16.06 -35.63 112.27
CA ILE A 45 15.64 -36.21 110.98
C ILE A 45 14.12 -36.07 110.81
N PHE A 46 13.34 -36.35 111.86
CA PHE A 46 11.89 -36.17 111.83
C PHE A 46 11.51 -34.71 111.60
N ILE A 47 12.19 -33.75 112.23
CA ILE A 47 11.96 -32.31 112.01
C ILE A 47 12.37 -31.89 110.59
N VAL A 48 13.45 -32.43 110.03
CA VAL A 48 13.89 -32.13 108.65
C VAL A 48 12.92 -32.73 107.62
N VAL A 49 12.49 -33.99 107.83
CA VAL A 49 11.50 -34.67 106.97
C VAL A 49 10.14 -33.99 107.09
N MET A 50 9.69 -33.68 108.30
CA MET A 50 8.44 -32.96 108.53
C MET A 50 8.51 -31.53 107.98
N GLY A 51 9.66 -30.86 108.10
CA GLY A 51 9.90 -29.54 107.51
C GLY A 51 9.85 -29.58 105.99
N PHE A 52 10.39 -30.63 105.35
CA PHE A 52 10.25 -30.84 103.91
C PHE A 52 8.78 -31.09 103.54
N LEU A 53 8.09 -32.01 104.22
CA LEU A 53 6.69 -32.35 103.92
C LEU A 53 5.73 -31.17 104.15
N LEU A 54 5.96 -30.33 105.16
CA LEU A 54 5.16 -29.14 105.44
C LEU A 54 5.43 -27.97 104.48
N THR A 55 6.54 -27.99 103.75
CA THR A 55 6.92 -26.92 102.80
C THR A 55 7.00 -27.38 101.35
N ALA A 56 6.73 -28.66 101.08
CA ALA A 56 6.70 -29.23 99.75
C ALA A 56 5.35 -28.94 99.07
N SER A 57 5.44 -28.66 97.77
CA SER A 57 4.33 -28.47 96.86
C SER A 57 4.24 -29.67 95.91
N SER A 58 3.03 -29.99 95.44
CA SER A 58 2.79 -31.17 94.62
C SER A 58 2.74 -30.82 93.13
N LEU A 59 3.67 -31.36 92.33
CA LEU A 59 3.72 -31.20 90.88
C LEU A 59 3.33 -32.51 90.17
N GLN A 60 2.41 -32.46 89.21
CA GLN A 60 2.15 -33.55 88.28
C GLN A 60 2.78 -33.24 86.92
N ILE A 61 3.52 -34.19 86.37
CA ILE A 61 4.08 -34.07 85.02
C ILE A 61 3.25 -34.97 84.12
N ILE A 62 2.59 -34.36 83.14
CA ILE A 62 1.76 -35.06 82.16
C ILE A 62 2.57 -35.08 80.87
N VAL A 63 2.96 -36.27 80.42
CA VAL A 63 3.67 -36.43 79.14
C VAL A 63 2.67 -36.87 78.08
N GLU A 64 2.54 -36.08 77.02
CA GLU A 64 1.76 -36.45 75.84
C GLU A 64 2.61 -37.34 74.92
N SER A 65 2.55 -38.65 75.16
CA SER A 65 3.20 -39.67 74.35
C SER A 65 2.32 -40.92 74.26
N GLU A 66 2.37 -41.62 73.13
CA GLU A 66 1.67 -42.91 72.97
C GLU A 66 2.46 -44.08 73.57
N SER A 67 3.77 -43.91 73.80
CA SER A 67 4.62 -44.84 74.52
C SER A 67 4.85 -44.40 75.96
N GLN A 68 5.18 -45.35 76.84
CA GLN A 68 5.44 -45.06 78.24
C GLN A 68 6.71 -44.20 78.38
N ALA A 69 6.58 -43.02 79.00
CA ALA A 69 7.66 -42.06 79.16
C ALA A 69 8.34 -42.17 80.54
N GLU A 70 9.66 -42.06 80.57
CA GLU A 70 10.45 -41.97 81.79
C GLU A 70 10.77 -40.50 82.08
N VAL A 71 10.43 -40.03 83.29
CA VAL A 71 10.60 -38.63 83.71
C VAL A 71 11.63 -38.55 84.83
N THR A 72 12.69 -37.78 84.60
CA THR A 72 13.74 -37.51 85.57
C THR A 72 13.69 -36.05 85.99
N ILE A 73 13.60 -35.77 87.29
CA ILE A 73 13.58 -34.41 87.85
C ILE A 73 14.88 -34.20 88.64
N SER A 74 15.55 -33.07 88.39
CA SER A 74 16.74 -32.66 89.13
C SER A 74 16.44 -32.41 90.63
N GLY A 75 17.45 -32.58 91.51
CA GLY A 75 17.30 -32.27 92.94
C GLY A 75 16.49 -33.29 93.75
N LEU A 76 16.05 -32.90 94.96
CA LEU A 76 15.27 -33.76 95.85
C LEU A 76 13.78 -33.71 95.47
N ALA A 77 13.36 -34.69 94.67
CA ALA A 77 11.97 -34.92 94.26
C ALA A 77 11.46 -36.23 94.87
N LEU A 78 10.45 -36.17 95.74
CA LEU A 78 9.88 -37.39 96.32
C LEU A 78 8.65 -37.82 95.50
N PRO A 79 8.68 -38.99 94.83
CA PRO A 79 7.52 -39.48 94.10
C PRO A 79 6.40 -39.90 95.06
N PHE A 80 5.17 -39.50 94.76
CA PHE A 80 3.97 -39.79 95.51
C PHE A 80 2.80 -40.05 94.54
N GLY A 81 2.65 -41.30 94.12
CA GLY A 81 1.72 -41.66 93.04
C GLY A 81 2.17 -41.09 91.70
N GLU A 82 1.26 -40.42 90.99
CA GLU A 82 1.55 -39.72 89.71
C GLU A 82 2.12 -38.30 89.89
N ARG A 83 2.45 -37.93 91.13
CA ARG A 83 2.89 -36.58 91.49
C ARG A 83 4.23 -36.63 92.19
N TYR A 84 4.96 -35.52 92.13
CA TYR A 84 6.22 -35.33 92.82
C TYR A 84 6.04 -34.25 93.89
N LEU A 85 6.55 -34.53 95.09
CA LEU A 85 6.65 -33.55 96.17
C LEU A 85 8.02 -32.87 96.09
N LEU A 86 8.01 -31.57 95.85
CA LEU A 86 9.16 -30.72 95.57
C LEU A 86 9.05 -29.45 96.41
N ARG A 87 10.15 -28.80 96.77
CA ARG A 87 10.06 -27.46 97.38
C ARG A 87 9.89 -26.40 96.29
N PRO A 88 9.36 -25.21 96.60
CA PRO A 88 9.32 -24.13 95.63
C PRO A 88 10.72 -23.81 95.07
N GLY A 89 10.84 -23.75 93.74
CA GLY A 89 12.11 -23.60 93.02
C GLY A 89 12.02 -24.08 91.57
N ASP A 90 13.11 -23.89 90.82
CA ASP A 90 13.23 -24.31 89.43
C ASP A 90 13.89 -25.69 89.32
N TYR A 91 13.28 -26.58 88.53
CA TYR A 91 13.73 -27.94 88.34
C TYR A 91 13.89 -28.26 86.86
N SER A 92 15.08 -28.73 86.46
CA SER A 92 15.22 -29.40 85.15
C SER A 92 14.48 -30.73 85.19
N VAL A 93 13.67 -30.97 84.16
CA VAL A 93 12.89 -32.17 83.90
C VAL A 93 13.33 -32.72 82.55
N ALA A 94 13.91 -33.91 82.55
CA ALA A 94 14.23 -34.67 81.34
C ALA A 94 13.19 -35.77 81.15
N VAL A 95 12.73 -35.95 79.92
CA VAL A 95 11.75 -36.95 79.51
C VAL A 95 12.30 -37.74 78.34
N GLU A 96 12.30 -39.06 78.48
CA GLU A 96 12.64 -40.00 77.41
C GLU A 96 11.44 -40.93 77.16
N ALA A 97 11.07 -41.10 75.88
CA ALA A 97 10.03 -42.05 75.48
C ALA A 97 10.44 -42.76 74.19
N PRO A 98 10.28 -44.10 74.08
CA PRO A 98 10.59 -44.83 72.86
C PRO A 98 9.82 -44.28 71.65
N GLY A 99 10.52 -44.04 70.55
CA GLY A 99 9.94 -43.47 69.32
C GLY A 99 9.86 -41.94 69.29
N TYR A 100 10.34 -41.25 70.33
CA TYR A 100 10.35 -39.79 70.42
C TYR A 100 11.77 -39.26 70.63
N HIS A 101 12.00 -37.99 70.27
CA HIS A 101 13.24 -37.30 70.62
C HIS A 101 13.31 -37.06 72.15
N PRO A 102 14.48 -37.24 72.79
CA PRO A 102 14.67 -36.84 74.19
C PRO A 102 14.32 -35.37 74.38
N PHE A 103 13.61 -35.05 75.47
CA PHE A 103 13.11 -33.70 75.74
C PHE A 103 13.52 -33.24 77.14
N GLU A 104 14.12 -32.07 77.25
CA GLU A 104 14.50 -31.48 78.54
C GLU A 104 13.95 -30.05 78.67
N THR A 105 13.37 -29.72 79.82
CA THR A 105 12.84 -28.38 80.09
C THR A 105 12.95 -28.02 81.58
N VAL A 106 12.81 -26.73 81.89
CA VAL A 106 12.79 -26.25 83.28
C VAL A 106 11.35 -26.00 83.71
N VAL A 107 10.95 -26.63 84.82
CA VAL A 107 9.63 -26.44 85.43
C VAL A 107 9.79 -25.71 86.76
N THR A 108 9.14 -24.56 86.90
CA THR A 108 9.12 -23.77 88.14
C THR A 108 7.98 -24.24 89.06
N VAL A 109 8.35 -24.74 90.24
CA VAL A 109 7.42 -25.09 91.32
C VAL A 109 7.21 -23.87 92.20
N THR A 110 5.94 -23.46 92.38
CA THR A 110 5.55 -22.33 93.24
C THR A 110 4.95 -22.86 94.54
N GLY A 111 4.86 -22.04 95.59
CA GLY A 111 4.34 -22.44 96.90
C GLY A 111 2.84 -22.72 96.98
N GLY A 112 2.18 -22.99 95.85
CA GLY A 112 0.77 -23.40 95.80
C GLY A 112 0.61 -24.90 96.10
N ASP A 113 -0.57 -25.29 96.59
CA ASP A 113 -0.80 -26.66 97.09
C ASP A 113 -0.73 -27.74 95.99
N SER A 114 -1.02 -27.41 94.71
CA SER A 114 -1.02 -28.36 93.58
C SER A 114 -0.80 -27.69 92.22
N GLN A 115 0.13 -28.22 91.41
CA GLN A 115 0.48 -27.72 90.07
C GLN A 115 0.61 -28.86 89.05
N SER A 116 0.49 -28.54 87.75
CA SER A 116 0.72 -29.51 86.67
C SER A 116 1.49 -28.89 85.51
N ALA A 117 2.39 -29.66 84.90
CA ALA A 117 3.12 -29.29 83.68
C ALA A 117 2.88 -30.37 82.62
N THR A 118 2.42 -29.95 81.44
CA THR A 118 2.21 -30.84 80.29
C THR A 118 3.36 -30.71 79.31
N LEU A 119 3.98 -31.84 78.95
CA LEU A 119 5.13 -31.92 78.07
C LEU A 119 4.76 -32.72 76.81
N VAL A 120 4.90 -32.12 75.63
CA VAL A 120 4.57 -32.75 74.34
C VAL A 120 5.87 -33.18 73.66
N LEU A 121 6.02 -34.48 73.43
CA LEU A 121 7.22 -35.02 72.81
C LEU A 121 7.12 -35.00 71.28
N GLN A 122 8.23 -34.69 70.60
CA GLN A 122 8.31 -34.77 69.14
C GLN A 122 8.61 -36.21 68.69
N PRO A 123 7.75 -36.83 67.87
CA PRO A 123 7.99 -38.19 67.38
C PRO A 123 9.18 -38.21 66.41
N LEU A 124 9.95 -39.30 66.43
CA LEU A 124 10.98 -39.57 65.42
C LEU A 124 10.33 -39.75 64.03
N PRO A 125 11.09 -39.58 62.93
CA PRO A 125 10.60 -39.90 61.59
C PRO A 125 10.05 -41.33 61.47
N GLY A 126 9.00 -41.50 60.67
CA GLY A 126 8.45 -42.80 60.29
C GLY A 126 9.27 -43.44 59.18
N VAL A 127 9.10 -44.74 58.96
CA VAL A 127 9.82 -45.48 57.91
C VAL A 127 8.83 -45.90 56.84
N VAL A 128 8.97 -45.39 55.61
CA VAL A 128 8.02 -45.65 54.51
C VAL A 128 8.69 -46.43 53.39
N THR A 129 8.02 -47.48 52.90
CA THR A 129 8.41 -48.21 51.70
C THR A 129 7.43 -47.91 50.58
N VAL A 130 7.93 -47.47 49.42
CA VAL A 130 7.12 -47.13 48.23
C VAL A 130 7.43 -48.12 47.11
N GLU A 131 6.40 -48.81 46.63
CA GLU A 131 6.47 -49.78 45.53
C GLU A 131 5.46 -49.41 44.45
N THR A 132 5.83 -49.60 43.17
CA THR A 132 4.91 -49.36 42.06
C THR A 132 5.02 -50.41 40.97
N ARG A 133 3.97 -50.51 40.15
CA ARG A 133 4.04 -51.11 38.81
C ARG A 133 3.77 -50.02 37.77
N PRO A 134 4.71 -49.73 36.86
CA PRO A 134 6.03 -50.34 36.70
C PRO A 134 7.01 -49.95 37.82
N THR A 135 8.07 -50.76 38.01
CA THR A 135 9.22 -50.40 38.85
C THR A 135 10.08 -49.33 38.15
N GLY A 136 10.91 -48.61 38.89
CA GLY A 136 11.68 -47.48 38.39
C GLY A 136 10.84 -46.22 38.24
N THR A 137 9.71 -46.14 38.95
CA THR A 137 8.87 -44.94 38.98
C THR A 137 9.48 -43.91 39.90
N ARG A 138 9.57 -42.67 39.43
CA ARG A 138 10.11 -41.55 40.17
C ARG A 138 9.19 -41.19 41.35
N VAL A 139 9.73 -41.16 42.56
CA VAL A 139 9.00 -40.83 43.79
C VAL A 139 9.37 -39.42 44.24
N LEU A 140 8.37 -38.55 44.29
CA LEU A 140 8.48 -37.21 44.88
C LEU A 140 7.61 -37.14 46.14
N VAL A 141 8.18 -36.60 47.23
CA VAL A 141 7.43 -36.31 48.46
C VAL A 141 7.55 -34.82 48.74
N ASP A 142 6.41 -34.14 48.91
CA ASP A 142 6.31 -32.69 49.09
C ASP A 142 7.08 -31.90 48.01
N GLY A 143 7.09 -32.43 46.78
CA GLY A 143 7.78 -31.86 45.62
C GLY A 143 9.29 -32.17 45.53
N GLN A 144 9.88 -32.82 46.54
CA GLN A 144 11.29 -33.23 46.51
C GLN A 144 11.43 -34.65 45.97
N HIS A 145 12.30 -34.83 44.98
CA HIS A 145 12.64 -36.16 44.45
C HIS A 145 13.50 -36.95 45.43
N LEU A 146 13.02 -38.12 45.87
CA LEU A 146 13.69 -38.96 46.88
C LEU A 146 14.29 -40.25 46.30
N GLY A 147 13.92 -40.64 45.09
CA GLY A 147 14.46 -41.82 44.39
C GLY A 147 13.42 -42.46 43.48
N ASP A 148 13.77 -43.63 42.93
CA ASP A 148 12.90 -44.42 42.06
C ASP A 148 12.48 -45.74 42.74
N THR A 149 11.28 -46.24 42.45
CA THR A 149 10.75 -47.46 43.07
C THR A 149 11.46 -48.74 42.61
N PRO A 150 11.52 -49.80 43.44
CA PRO A 150 11.09 -49.86 44.83
C PRO A 150 12.03 -49.06 45.74
N LEU A 151 11.46 -48.17 46.55
CA LEU A 151 12.19 -47.31 47.47
C LEU A 151 11.84 -47.70 48.90
N ALA A 152 12.76 -48.38 49.58
CA ALA A 152 12.57 -48.88 50.94
C ALA A 152 13.23 -47.96 51.98
N ASP A 153 12.78 -48.10 53.23
CA ASP A 153 13.37 -47.46 54.41
C ASP A 153 13.44 -45.92 54.36
N LEU A 154 12.45 -45.28 53.72
CA LEU A 154 12.39 -43.83 53.58
C LEU A 154 12.01 -43.19 54.93
N ALA A 155 12.96 -42.50 55.56
CA ALA A 155 12.71 -41.73 56.76
C ALA A 155 11.92 -40.46 56.43
N LEU A 156 10.64 -40.42 56.80
CA LEU A 156 9.77 -39.27 56.59
C LEU A 156 9.31 -38.67 57.91
N GLU A 157 9.35 -37.35 57.99
CA GLU A 157 8.81 -36.60 59.12
C GLU A 157 7.30 -36.84 59.27
N PRO A 158 6.78 -37.00 60.50
CA PRO A 158 5.38 -37.34 60.76
C PRO A 158 4.40 -36.28 60.25
N GLY A 159 3.17 -36.71 59.97
CA GLY A 159 2.07 -35.91 59.42
C GLY A 159 1.75 -36.18 57.95
N GLU A 160 0.80 -35.43 57.39
CA GLU A 160 0.39 -35.55 55.99
C GLU A 160 1.51 -35.13 55.02
N ARG A 161 1.85 -36.03 54.10
CA ARG A 161 2.87 -35.86 53.06
C ARG A 161 2.27 -36.08 51.68
N GLN A 162 2.54 -35.18 50.74
CA GLN A 162 2.06 -35.35 49.36
C GLN A 162 3.05 -36.22 48.59
N VAL A 163 2.62 -37.41 48.18
CA VAL A 163 3.42 -38.33 47.36
C VAL A 163 2.96 -38.22 45.91
N ARG A 164 3.91 -37.94 45.01
CA ARG A 164 3.70 -37.92 43.56
C ARG A 164 4.60 -38.95 42.90
N LEU A 165 4.01 -39.78 42.05
CA LEU A 165 4.65 -40.89 41.35
C LEU A 165 4.61 -40.61 39.85
N GLU A 166 5.78 -40.61 39.21
CA GLU A 166 5.92 -40.32 37.78
C GLU A 166 6.72 -41.41 37.05
N ALA A 167 6.16 -41.94 35.97
CA ALA A 167 6.85 -42.90 35.10
C ALA A 167 6.58 -42.57 33.63
N ASP A 168 7.56 -42.86 32.77
CA ASP A 168 7.44 -42.59 31.34
C ASP A 168 6.31 -43.42 30.71
N ARG A 169 5.48 -42.77 29.89
CA ARG A 169 4.27 -43.34 29.27
C ARG A 169 3.16 -43.77 30.25
N TYR A 170 3.18 -43.31 31.51
CA TYR A 170 2.10 -43.50 32.49
C TYR A 170 1.51 -42.16 32.96
N LEU A 171 0.28 -42.20 33.48
CA LEU A 171 -0.36 -41.06 34.12
C LEU A 171 0.31 -40.80 35.49
N PRO A 172 0.63 -39.53 35.82
CA PRO A 172 1.14 -39.20 37.15
C PRO A 172 0.08 -39.54 38.21
N HIS A 173 0.51 -40.13 39.31
CA HIS A 173 -0.35 -40.44 40.44
C HIS A 173 0.03 -39.58 41.64
N GLU A 174 -0.95 -38.91 42.24
CA GLU A 174 -0.78 -38.09 43.45
C GLU A 174 -1.68 -38.60 44.57
N GLN A 175 -1.11 -38.79 45.75
CA GLN A 175 -1.81 -39.24 46.94
C GLN A 175 -1.23 -38.59 48.19
N VAL A 176 -2.08 -38.24 49.16
CA VAL A 176 -1.63 -37.81 50.50
C VAL A 176 -1.41 -39.05 51.37
N LEU A 177 -0.22 -39.16 51.96
CA LEU A 177 0.18 -40.20 52.90
C LEU A 177 0.33 -39.58 54.30
N ASP A 178 -0.47 -40.04 55.25
CA ASP A 178 -0.31 -39.66 56.66
C ASP A 178 0.78 -40.51 57.32
N VAL A 179 1.93 -39.89 57.60
CA VAL A 179 3.10 -40.55 58.17
C VAL A 179 2.97 -40.60 59.70
N THR A 180 2.86 -41.80 60.26
CA THR A 180 2.61 -42.02 61.69
C THR A 180 3.78 -41.61 62.59
N GLY A 181 5.00 -41.57 62.06
CA GLY A 181 6.23 -41.29 62.82
C GLY A 181 6.68 -42.46 63.71
N ARG A 182 7.52 -42.16 64.70
CA ARG A 182 7.99 -43.09 65.76
C ARG A 182 8.70 -44.35 65.25
N GLN A 183 9.33 -44.25 64.09
CA GLN A 183 9.93 -45.39 63.39
C GLN A 183 8.95 -46.53 63.05
N VAL A 184 7.64 -46.24 63.00
CA VAL A 184 6.63 -47.21 62.57
C VAL A 184 6.78 -47.45 61.06
N PRO A 185 6.90 -48.72 60.61
CA PRO A 185 6.98 -49.02 59.18
C PRO A 185 5.60 -48.87 58.51
N GLN A 186 5.55 -48.17 57.37
CA GLN A 186 4.38 -48.03 56.51
C GLN A 186 4.74 -48.40 55.06
N GLN A 187 3.79 -48.96 54.30
CA GLN A 187 3.99 -49.34 52.90
C GLN A 187 2.94 -48.70 52.00
N LEU A 188 3.39 -48.12 50.88
CA LEU A 188 2.58 -47.58 49.81
C LEU A 188 2.84 -48.36 48.52
N SER A 189 1.83 -49.06 48.00
CA SER A 189 1.91 -49.82 46.75
C SER A 189 0.91 -49.28 45.72
N VAL A 190 1.39 -48.82 44.56
CA VAL A 190 0.54 -48.19 43.53
C VAL A 190 0.79 -48.78 42.13
N ASP A 191 -0.27 -49.21 41.45
CA ASP A 191 -0.23 -49.61 40.04
C ASP A 191 -0.60 -48.40 39.15
N LEU A 192 0.39 -47.85 38.43
CA LEU A 192 0.18 -46.69 37.57
C LEU A 192 -0.61 -47.05 36.32
N GLN A 193 -1.50 -46.14 35.89
CA GLN A 193 -2.29 -46.30 34.69
C GLN A 193 -1.50 -45.83 33.45
N PRO A 194 -1.43 -46.61 32.36
CA PRO A 194 -0.75 -46.17 31.14
C PRO A 194 -1.37 -44.89 30.54
N ALA A 195 -0.54 -44.00 30.00
CA ALA A 195 -0.93 -42.75 29.37
C ALA A 195 -1.00 -42.85 27.83
N TRP A 196 -1.26 -44.04 27.31
CA TRP A 196 -1.33 -44.31 25.87
C TRP A 196 -2.59 -45.10 25.51
N ALA A 197 -2.90 -45.17 24.21
CA ALA A 197 -3.99 -45.97 23.67
C ALA A 197 -3.54 -46.76 22.44
N GLN A 198 -4.23 -47.86 22.14
CA GLN A 198 -3.97 -48.62 20.92
C GLN A 198 -4.66 -47.96 19.72
N LEU A 199 -3.90 -47.69 18.67
CA LEU A 199 -4.39 -47.20 17.39
C LEU A 199 -4.22 -48.30 16.34
N SER A 200 -5.32 -48.74 15.72
CA SER A 200 -5.30 -49.67 14.60
C SER A 200 -5.58 -48.93 13.30
N LEU A 201 -4.75 -49.16 12.29
CA LEU A 201 -4.99 -48.63 10.95
C LEU A 201 -4.35 -49.49 9.86
N SER A 202 -4.95 -49.40 8.68
CA SER A 202 -4.48 -50.00 7.44
C SER A 202 -4.46 -48.95 6.32
N SER A 203 -3.70 -49.19 5.26
CA SER A 203 -3.78 -48.39 4.04
C SER A 203 -3.98 -49.25 2.80
N GLU A 204 -4.55 -48.65 1.76
CA GLU A 204 -4.67 -49.23 0.42
C GLU A 204 -3.96 -48.30 -0.57
N PRO A 205 -2.80 -48.70 -1.14
CA PRO A 205 -2.04 -49.94 -0.89
C PRO A 205 -1.42 -50.02 0.51
N ALA A 206 -1.14 -51.24 0.98
CA ALA A 206 -0.46 -51.50 2.25
C ALA A 206 1.05 -51.19 2.18
N GLY A 207 1.69 -51.02 3.34
CA GLY A 207 3.13 -50.74 3.46
C GLY A 207 3.48 -49.26 3.50
N ALA A 208 2.54 -48.38 3.85
CA ALA A 208 2.80 -46.97 4.05
C ALA A 208 3.48 -46.74 5.39
N ASP A 209 4.52 -45.90 5.42
CA ASP A 209 5.15 -45.42 6.65
C ASP A 209 4.11 -44.60 7.43
N ILE A 210 4.00 -44.91 8.72
CA ILE A 210 3.12 -44.25 9.68
C ILE A 210 3.98 -43.29 10.49
N LEU A 211 3.67 -42.00 10.41
CA LEU A 211 4.32 -40.96 11.18
C LEU A 211 3.34 -40.40 12.21
N VAL A 212 3.78 -40.26 13.47
CA VAL A 212 3.05 -39.55 14.52
C VAL A 212 3.89 -38.36 14.96
N ASP A 213 3.33 -37.16 14.88
CA ASP A 213 4.02 -35.90 15.19
C ASP A 213 5.35 -35.71 14.42
N GLY A 214 5.46 -36.31 13.23
CA GLY A 214 6.64 -36.25 12.35
C GLY A 214 7.67 -37.39 12.54
N GLU A 215 7.49 -38.28 13.52
CA GLU A 215 8.37 -39.42 13.76
C GLU A 215 7.78 -40.71 13.17
N ILE A 216 8.59 -41.50 12.45
CA ILE A 216 8.17 -42.79 11.89
C ILE A 216 8.00 -43.80 13.03
N VAL A 217 6.78 -44.26 13.24
CA VAL A 217 6.41 -45.19 14.33
C VAL A 217 6.08 -46.60 13.85
N GLY A 218 5.91 -46.81 12.54
CA GLY A 218 5.63 -48.14 11.98
C GLY A 218 5.21 -48.10 10.51
N VAL A 219 4.68 -49.21 10.00
CA VAL A 219 4.15 -49.34 8.63
C VAL A 219 2.77 -49.98 8.63
N THR A 220 1.88 -49.59 7.72
CA THR A 220 0.52 -50.17 7.62
C THR A 220 0.52 -51.58 6.99
N PRO A 221 -0.39 -52.49 7.39
CA PRO A 221 -1.34 -52.39 8.50
C PRO A 221 -0.66 -52.74 9.84
N THR A 222 -0.88 -51.93 10.88
CA THR A 222 -0.30 -52.15 12.21
C THR A 222 -1.23 -51.66 13.32
N VAL A 223 -1.10 -52.25 14.51
CA VAL A 223 -1.62 -51.70 15.76
C VAL A 223 -0.44 -51.09 16.52
N LEU A 224 -0.51 -49.80 16.82
CA LEU A 224 0.52 -49.03 17.51
C LEU A 224 0.00 -48.42 18.81
N GLU A 225 0.91 -48.19 19.76
CA GLU A 225 0.60 -47.51 21.02
C GLU A 225 0.94 -46.02 20.90
N VAL A 226 -0.06 -45.15 20.96
CA VAL A 226 0.12 -43.70 20.85
C VAL A 226 -0.15 -43.04 22.19
N ILE A 227 0.74 -42.16 22.62
CA ILE A 227 0.57 -41.39 23.86
C ILE A 227 -0.64 -40.47 23.71
N GLN A 228 -1.45 -40.35 24.76
CA GLN A 228 -2.62 -39.48 24.80
C GLN A 228 -2.31 -38.02 24.43
N GLY A 229 -3.36 -37.27 24.09
CA GLY A 229 -3.32 -35.87 23.67
C GLY A 229 -3.66 -35.67 22.20
N ASP A 230 -3.53 -34.42 21.74
CA ASP A 230 -3.68 -34.08 20.32
C ASP A 230 -2.42 -34.51 19.57
N ARG A 231 -2.59 -35.36 18.57
CA ARG A 231 -1.53 -36.00 17.78
C ARG A 231 -1.80 -35.82 16.30
N GLN A 232 -0.75 -35.67 15.52
CA GLN A 232 -0.85 -35.61 14.08
C GLN A 232 -0.39 -36.91 13.44
N LEU A 233 -1.29 -37.60 12.76
CA LEU A 233 -1.01 -38.82 12.03
C LEU A 233 -0.76 -38.49 10.56
N MET A 234 0.33 -39.02 9.99
CA MET A 234 0.63 -38.93 8.57
C MET A 234 0.97 -40.32 8.02
N LEU A 235 0.45 -40.63 6.84
CA LEU A 235 0.81 -41.81 6.07
C LEU A 235 1.59 -41.41 4.84
N GLN A 236 2.74 -42.04 4.65
CA GLN A 236 3.61 -41.79 3.52
C GLN A 236 3.92 -43.09 2.78
N LEU A 237 3.65 -43.14 1.48
CA LEU A 237 3.98 -44.28 0.62
C LEU A 237 4.62 -43.76 -0.67
N PRO A 238 5.76 -44.33 -1.14
CA PRO A 238 6.39 -43.89 -2.38
C PRO A 238 5.40 -43.90 -3.55
N THR A 239 5.43 -42.85 -4.39
CA THR A 239 4.50 -42.64 -5.53
C THR A 239 3.05 -42.31 -5.16
N PHE A 240 2.72 -42.18 -3.88
CA PHE A 240 1.41 -41.74 -3.40
C PHE A 240 1.52 -40.38 -2.70
N ALA A 241 0.43 -39.62 -2.71
CA ALA A 241 0.32 -38.38 -1.96
C ALA A 241 0.29 -38.69 -0.46
N SER A 242 1.01 -37.90 0.34
CA SER A 242 0.95 -38.00 1.80
C SER A 242 -0.47 -37.76 2.29
N TRP A 243 -0.96 -38.64 3.14
CA TRP A 243 -2.25 -38.49 3.81
C TRP A 243 -2.03 -38.05 5.25
N GLN A 244 -2.87 -37.16 5.78
CA GLN A 244 -2.67 -36.57 7.10
C GLN A 244 -4.01 -36.36 7.81
N GLN A 245 -4.03 -36.60 9.12
CA GLN A 245 -5.19 -36.39 9.98
C GLN A 245 -4.76 -36.04 11.41
N ASP A 246 -5.39 -35.03 11.99
CA ASP A 246 -5.24 -34.73 13.42
C ASP A 246 -6.16 -35.65 14.24
N LEU A 247 -5.63 -36.14 15.36
CA LEU A 247 -6.19 -37.21 16.18
C LEU A 247 -6.19 -36.80 17.66
N VAL A 248 -7.30 -37.00 18.36
CA VAL A 248 -7.35 -36.83 19.82
C VAL A 248 -7.25 -38.21 20.47
N VAL A 249 -6.11 -38.53 21.07
CA VAL A 249 -5.86 -39.83 21.69
C VAL A 249 -6.20 -39.78 23.17
N THR A 250 -7.09 -40.66 23.63
CA THR A 250 -7.48 -40.76 25.05
C THR A 250 -6.89 -42.04 25.66
N ALA A 251 -6.14 -41.92 26.76
CA ALA A 251 -5.48 -43.06 27.40
C ALA A 251 -6.44 -44.23 27.68
N GLY A 252 -6.01 -45.45 27.37
CA GLY A 252 -6.76 -46.69 27.59
C GLY A 252 -7.96 -46.92 26.66
N GLN A 253 -8.28 -46.01 25.73
CA GLN A 253 -9.38 -46.18 24.76
C GLN A 253 -8.86 -46.52 23.37
N PRO A 254 -8.95 -47.79 22.92
CA PRO A 254 -8.51 -48.17 21.58
C PRO A 254 -9.29 -47.44 20.48
N GLN A 255 -8.60 -47.01 19.43
CA GLN A 255 -9.20 -46.37 18.27
C GLN A 255 -8.85 -47.14 16.99
N ASP A 256 -9.86 -47.41 16.16
CA ASP A 256 -9.72 -48.03 14.84
C ASP A 256 -10.02 -46.99 13.75
N LEU A 257 -9.03 -46.72 12.91
CA LEU A 257 -9.15 -45.79 11.77
C LEU A 257 -9.53 -46.51 10.47
N GLY A 258 -9.59 -47.85 10.48
CA GLY A 258 -9.90 -48.67 9.33
C GLY A 258 -8.86 -48.57 8.22
N THR A 259 -9.32 -48.74 6.97
CA THR A 259 -8.45 -48.72 5.77
C THR A 259 -8.50 -47.36 5.08
N ILE A 260 -7.36 -46.68 5.06
CA ILE A 260 -7.17 -45.38 4.40
C ILE A 260 -6.71 -45.60 2.96
N LYS A 261 -7.48 -45.11 1.98
CA LYS A 261 -7.13 -45.22 0.56
C LYS A 261 -6.20 -44.08 0.15
N LEU A 262 -4.95 -44.41 -0.17
CA LEU A 262 -3.97 -43.43 -0.60
C LEU A 262 -4.18 -43.10 -2.09
N GLN A 263 -4.09 -41.82 -2.43
CA GLN A 263 -4.18 -41.36 -3.82
C GLN A 263 -2.77 -41.31 -4.43
N PRO A 264 -2.59 -41.74 -5.69
CA PRO A 264 -1.30 -41.59 -6.38
C PRO A 264 -0.85 -40.12 -6.40
N ALA A 265 0.45 -39.88 -6.20
CA ALA A 265 1.01 -38.53 -6.24
C ALA A 265 0.94 -37.98 -7.67
N ALA A 266 0.59 -36.70 -7.81
CA ALA A 266 0.61 -36.03 -9.11
C ALA A 266 2.01 -36.08 -9.74
N GLY A 267 2.07 -36.27 -11.06
CA GLY A 267 3.29 -36.02 -11.83
C GLY A 267 3.47 -34.52 -12.06
N LEU A 268 4.70 -34.03 -12.13
CA LEU A 268 5.03 -32.63 -12.38
C LEU A 268 5.55 -32.45 -13.80
N LEU A 269 4.82 -31.69 -14.62
CA LEU A 269 5.23 -31.30 -15.97
C LEU A 269 5.79 -29.87 -15.96
N GLN A 270 7.09 -29.73 -16.17
CA GLN A 270 7.76 -28.45 -16.37
C GLN A 270 7.63 -28.03 -17.84
N LEU A 271 6.73 -27.09 -18.11
CA LEU A 271 6.32 -26.74 -19.46
C LEU A 271 6.87 -25.37 -19.90
N ALA A 272 7.63 -25.36 -20.99
CA ALA A 272 8.08 -24.17 -21.68
C ALA A 272 7.49 -24.07 -23.10
N SER A 273 7.53 -22.88 -23.71
CA SER A 273 7.19 -22.71 -25.12
C SER A 273 8.14 -21.81 -25.86
N THR A 274 8.28 -21.98 -27.17
CA THR A 274 9.01 -21.04 -28.03
C THR A 274 8.03 -20.43 -29.04
N PRO A 275 7.76 -19.12 -28.98
CA PRO A 275 8.21 -18.14 -27.97
C PRO A 275 7.56 -18.32 -26.59
N ASN A 276 8.19 -17.77 -25.54
CA ASN A 276 7.69 -17.80 -24.16
C ASN A 276 6.41 -16.97 -23.98
N GLY A 277 5.72 -17.16 -22.85
CA GLY A 277 4.49 -16.46 -22.50
C GLY A 277 3.30 -16.92 -23.33
N ALA A 278 3.22 -18.22 -23.61
CA ALA A 278 2.03 -18.81 -24.21
C ALA A 278 1.06 -19.24 -23.12
N ASN A 279 -0.24 -19.01 -23.34
CA ASN A 279 -1.28 -19.47 -22.44
C ASN A 279 -1.39 -20.99 -22.50
N VAL A 280 -1.58 -21.60 -21.34
CA VAL A 280 -1.69 -23.05 -21.18
C VAL A 280 -3.03 -23.40 -20.56
N THR A 281 -3.68 -24.41 -21.13
CA THR A 281 -4.86 -25.04 -20.54
C THR A 281 -4.65 -26.54 -20.40
N LEU A 282 -5.08 -27.11 -19.28
CA LEU A 282 -5.14 -28.54 -19.02
C LEU A 282 -6.60 -28.95 -18.91
N ASP A 283 -7.05 -29.89 -19.74
CA ASP A 283 -8.46 -30.33 -19.83
C ASP A 283 -9.49 -29.22 -20.07
N GLY A 284 -9.03 -28.10 -20.65
CA GLY A 284 -9.85 -26.92 -20.93
C GLY A 284 -9.80 -25.83 -19.85
N GLU A 285 -9.23 -26.11 -18.68
CA GLU A 285 -9.04 -25.13 -17.61
C GLU A 285 -7.72 -24.38 -17.79
N PHE A 286 -7.74 -23.06 -17.56
CA PHE A 286 -6.57 -22.21 -17.70
C PHE A 286 -5.62 -22.35 -16.50
N GLN A 287 -4.35 -22.64 -16.78
CA GLN A 287 -3.34 -22.94 -15.77
C GLN A 287 -2.25 -21.85 -15.64
N GLY A 288 -2.22 -20.87 -16.56
CA GLY A 288 -1.22 -19.81 -16.57
C GLY A 288 -0.49 -19.67 -17.90
N GLN A 289 0.72 -19.11 -17.84
CA GLN A 289 1.56 -18.83 -19.00
C GLN A 289 2.94 -19.47 -18.88
N THR A 290 3.48 -19.98 -19.98
CA THR A 290 4.82 -20.60 -20.01
C THR A 290 5.95 -19.58 -19.76
N PRO A 291 7.04 -19.98 -19.07
CA PRO A 291 7.27 -21.29 -18.45
C PRO A 291 6.48 -21.46 -17.15
N LEU A 292 5.92 -22.65 -16.90
CA LEU A 292 5.21 -22.98 -15.67
C LEU A 292 5.29 -24.49 -15.34
N GLU A 293 5.04 -24.85 -14.08
CA GLU A 293 4.96 -26.24 -13.61
C GLU A 293 3.49 -26.65 -13.45
N LEU A 294 3.12 -27.82 -13.99
CA LEU A 294 1.77 -28.36 -13.99
C LEU A 294 1.72 -29.68 -13.24
N GLU A 295 0.77 -29.81 -12.31
CA GLU A 295 0.42 -31.09 -11.70
C GLU A 295 -0.49 -31.88 -12.66
N ILE A 296 -0.05 -33.10 -13.01
CA ILE A 296 -0.76 -34.03 -13.90
C ILE A 296 -1.20 -35.23 -13.06
N THR A 297 -2.51 -35.46 -12.97
CA THR A 297 -3.03 -36.63 -12.28
C THR A 297 -2.64 -37.91 -13.05
N PRO A 298 -2.00 -38.90 -12.41
CA PRO A 298 -1.56 -40.10 -13.10
C PRO A 298 -2.74 -41.05 -13.43
N GLY A 299 -2.52 -41.96 -14.38
CA GLY A 299 -3.48 -43.04 -14.71
C GLY A 299 -4.54 -42.67 -15.76
N ARG A 300 -4.46 -41.48 -16.36
CA ARG A 300 -5.23 -41.11 -17.56
C ARG A 300 -4.49 -40.05 -18.39
N PRO A 301 -4.75 -39.98 -19.71
CA PRO A 301 -4.27 -38.88 -20.54
C PRO A 301 -5.06 -37.59 -20.28
N HIS A 302 -4.35 -36.48 -20.10
CA HIS A 302 -4.88 -35.13 -20.00
C HIS A 302 -4.68 -34.35 -21.30
N ARG A 303 -5.64 -33.51 -21.70
CA ARG A 303 -5.53 -32.67 -22.90
C ARG A 303 -4.79 -31.38 -22.56
N LEU A 304 -3.54 -31.29 -22.97
CA LEU A 304 -2.74 -30.08 -22.90
C LEU A 304 -2.96 -29.24 -24.16
N ALA A 305 -3.31 -27.96 -24.00
CA ALA A 305 -3.30 -27.01 -25.10
C ALA A 305 -2.48 -25.77 -24.77
N VAL A 306 -1.61 -25.39 -25.70
CA VAL A 306 -0.74 -24.23 -25.61
C VAL A 306 -1.02 -23.29 -26.77
N PHE A 307 -1.34 -22.04 -26.46
CA PHE A 307 -1.71 -21.06 -27.49
C PHE A 307 -1.20 -19.66 -27.16
N ARG A 308 -0.86 -18.91 -28.21
CA ARG A 308 -0.39 -17.53 -28.11
C ARG A 308 -0.95 -16.74 -29.29
N PRO A 309 -1.45 -15.51 -29.10
CA PRO A 309 -1.96 -14.69 -30.21
C PRO A 309 -0.93 -14.56 -31.35
N GLY A 310 -1.38 -14.75 -32.58
CA GLY A 310 -0.51 -14.75 -33.78
C GLY A 310 0.21 -16.06 -34.06
N TYR A 311 -0.05 -17.11 -33.26
CA TYR A 311 0.48 -18.45 -33.45
C TYR A 311 -0.66 -19.47 -33.53
N ARG A 312 -0.42 -20.58 -34.24
CA ARG A 312 -1.35 -21.71 -34.26
C ARG A 312 -1.40 -22.37 -32.88
N ARG A 313 -2.62 -22.67 -32.41
CA ARG A 313 -2.83 -23.47 -31.19
C ARG A 313 -2.18 -24.83 -31.35
N HIS A 314 -1.40 -25.24 -30.36
CA HIS A 314 -0.87 -26.60 -30.23
C HIS A 314 -1.72 -27.35 -29.20
N SER A 315 -2.04 -28.62 -29.47
CA SER A 315 -2.80 -29.48 -28.55
C SER A 315 -2.30 -30.90 -28.66
N GLU A 316 -2.06 -31.52 -27.51
CA GLU A 316 -1.60 -32.90 -27.38
C GLU A 316 -2.19 -33.56 -26.12
N ALA A 317 -2.13 -34.89 -26.06
CA ALA A 317 -2.42 -35.62 -24.84
C ALA A 317 -1.11 -35.78 -24.04
N VAL A 318 -1.16 -35.56 -22.73
CA VAL A 318 -0.04 -35.77 -21.81
C VAL A 318 -0.48 -36.72 -20.69
N GLU A 319 0.37 -37.68 -20.37
CA GLU A 319 0.17 -38.64 -19.29
C GLU A 319 1.50 -38.79 -18.58
N LEU A 320 1.50 -38.62 -17.26
CA LEU A 320 2.69 -38.80 -16.42
C LEU A 320 2.42 -39.93 -15.42
N ALA A 321 3.46 -40.71 -15.12
CA ALA A 321 3.42 -41.65 -14.02
C ALA A 321 3.38 -40.91 -12.66
N ALA A 322 2.91 -41.59 -11.63
CA ALA A 322 2.81 -41.00 -10.30
C ALA A 322 4.18 -40.57 -9.77
N ALA A 323 4.26 -39.36 -9.20
CA ALA A 323 5.50 -38.69 -8.77
C ALA A 323 6.58 -38.49 -9.86
N ALA A 324 6.26 -38.66 -11.15
CA ALA A 324 7.22 -38.42 -12.23
C ALA A 324 7.41 -36.93 -12.49
N VAL A 325 8.63 -36.52 -12.82
CA VAL A 325 8.95 -35.16 -13.27
C VAL A 325 9.37 -35.21 -14.75
N GLU A 326 8.67 -34.48 -15.61
CA GLU A 326 9.01 -34.37 -17.03
C GLU A 326 9.19 -32.89 -17.43
N ALA A 327 10.21 -32.58 -18.23
CA ALA A 327 10.40 -31.26 -18.82
C ALA A 327 10.06 -31.30 -20.32
N ARG A 328 9.20 -30.36 -20.76
CA ARG A 328 8.74 -30.30 -22.16
C ARG A 328 8.75 -28.88 -22.70
N THR A 329 9.20 -28.72 -23.96
CA THR A 329 9.21 -27.42 -24.65
C THR A 329 8.41 -27.47 -25.96
N ILE A 330 7.33 -26.70 -26.03
CA ILE A 330 6.45 -26.64 -27.22
C ILE A 330 6.83 -25.47 -28.13
N ARG A 331 7.23 -25.76 -29.37
CA ARG A 331 7.50 -24.72 -30.39
C ARG A 331 6.22 -24.34 -31.14
N LEU A 332 5.74 -23.12 -30.93
CA LEU A 332 4.53 -22.61 -31.59
C LEU A 332 4.86 -22.09 -32.99
N ARG A 333 4.02 -22.45 -33.98
CA ARG A 333 4.16 -22.00 -35.36
C ARG A 333 3.41 -20.69 -35.58
N ALA A 334 4.10 -19.64 -36.02
CA ALA A 334 3.48 -18.35 -36.32
C ALA A 334 2.42 -18.49 -37.42
N GLN A 335 1.30 -17.81 -37.25
CA GLN A 335 0.26 -17.69 -38.27
C GLN A 335 0.48 -16.38 -39.01
N LEU A 336 0.83 -16.45 -40.29
CA LEU A 336 1.22 -15.29 -41.10
C LEU A 336 0.06 -14.82 -41.99
N GLY A 337 -0.01 -13.51 -42.23
CA GLY A 337 -0.86 -12.88 -43.24
C GLY A 337 -0.04 -11.96 -44.14
N GLU A 338 -0.46 -11.81 -45.39
CA GLU A 338 0.23 -10.96 -46.37
C GLU A 338 -0.28 -9.52 -46.32
N VAL A 339 0.66 -8.57 -46.25
CA VAL A 339 0.37 -7.13 -46.31
C VAL A 339 1.16 -6.50 -47.45
N LYS A 340 0.44 -5.97 -48.44
CA LYS A 340 0.99 -5.20 -49.56
C LYS A 340 1.04 -3.72 -49.18
N PHE A 341 2.24 -3.18 -49.06
CA PHE A 341 2.47 -1.75 -48.86
C PHE A 341 2.66 -1.06 -50.20
N ARG A 342 1.87 -0.02 -50.46
CA ARG A 342 2.06 0.93 -51.56
C ARG A 342 2.51 2.26 -50.96
N ILE A 343 3.77 2.60 -51.15
CA ILE A 343 4.45 3.71 -50.49
C ILE A 343 4.97 4.70 -51.53
N SER A 344 4.63 5.98 -51.36
CA SER A 344 5.16 7.12 -52.10
C SER A 344 5.64 8.20 -51.12
N PRO A 345 6.82 8.82 -51.31
CA PRO A 345 7.85 8.51 -52.31
C PRO A 345 8.49 7.13 -52.10
N ALA A 346 9.02 6.54 -53.17
CA ALA A 346 9.60 5.18 -53.14
C ALA A 346 10.87 5.07 -52.26
N GLN A 347 11.52 6.18 -51.90
CA GLN A 347 12.69 6.22 -51.04
C GLN A 347 12.36 6.06 -49.55
N ALA A 348 11.08 6.17 -49.17
CA ALA A 348 10.65 6.11 -47.78
C ALA A 348 10.94 4.74 -47.16
N VAL A 349 11.44 4.74 -45.92
CA VAL A 349 11.80 3.54 -45.17
C VAL A 349 10.56 3.00 -44.45
N LEU A 350 10.26 1.73 -44.66
CA LEU A 350 9.24 0.97 -43.95
C LEU A 350 9.86 0.29 -42.72
N ARG A 351 9.32 0.54 -41.53
CA ARG A 351 9.65 -0.17 -40.30
C ARG A 351 8.42 -0.91 -39.78
N VAL A 352 8.63 -2.14 -39.32
CA VAL A 352 7.60 -2.95 -38.66
C VAL A 352 8.10 -3.28 -37.25
N ASN A 353 7.35 -2.86 -36.24
CA ASN A 353 7.71 -2.93 -34.81
C ASN A 353 9.11 -2.37 -34.54
N GLY A 354 9.46 -1.25 -35.18
CA GLY A 354 10.77 -0.59 -35.06
C GLY A 354 11.89 -1.20 -35.91
N LYS A 355 11.71 -2.40 -36.49
CA LYS A 355 12.72 -3.04 -37.35
C LYS A 355 12.56 -2.62 -38.81
N PRO A 356 13.61 -2.13 -39.48
CA PRO A 356 13.54 -1.76 -40.89
C PRO A 356 13.27 -2.97 -41.77
N GLN A 357 12.33 -2.83 -42.70
CA GLN A 357 11.94 -3.83 -43.70
C GLN A 357 12.37 -3.44 -45.12
N GLY A 358 13.11 -2.32 -45.27
CA GLY A 358 13.55 -1.80 -46.57
C GLY A 358 12.85 -0.50 -46.96
N LYS A 359 12.96 -0.12 -48.24
CA LYS A 359 12.43 1.13 -48.79
C LYS A 359 11.34 0.86 -49.82
N GLY A 360 10.38 1.76 -49.92
CA GLY A 360 9.36 1.76 -50.96
C GLY A 360 8.30 0.66 -50.84
N SER A 361 7.50 0.53 -51.90
CA SER A 361 6.38 -0.41 -51.97
C SER A 361 6.86 -1.86 -51.97
N GLN A 362 6.26 -2.71 -51.14
CA GLN A 362 6.66 -4.12 -50.98
C GLN A 362 5.54 -4.95 -50.34
N VAL A 363 5.64 -6.28 -50.45
CA VAL A 363 4.72 -7.22 -49.78
C VAL A 363 5.47 -7.90 -48.64
N LEU A 364 4.88 -7.91 -47.44
CA LEU A 364 5.44 -8.56 -46.26
C LEU A 364 4.50 -9.64 -45.72
N SER A 365 5.06 -10.79 -45.37
CA SER A 365 4.38 -11.84 -44.63
C SER A 365 4.58 -11.62 -43.14
N LEU A 366 3.55 -11.10 -42.48
CA LEU A 366 3.62 -10.63 -41.08
C LEU A 366 2.77 -11.51 -40.16
N PRO A 367 3.17 -11.73 -38.89
CA PRO A 367 2.35 -12.44 -37.92
C PRO A 367 0.96 -11.81 -37.76
N ALA A 368 -0.07 -12.64 -37.65
CA ALA A 368 -1.49 -12.27 -37.56
C ALA A 368 -1.89 -11.67 -36.19
N VAL A 369 -1.11 -10.68 -35.75
CA VAL A 369 -1.34 -9.83 -34.59
C VAL A 369 -1.09 -8.39 -35.00
N ALA A 370 -1.54 -7.44 -34.20
CA ALA A 370 -1.30 -6.02 -34.46
C ALA A 370 0.20 -5.74 -34.63
N GLN A 371 0.56 -5.24 -35.81
CA GLN A 371 1.90 -4.80 -36.19
C GLN A 371 1.93 -3.27 -36.23
N ARG A 372 2.88 -2.65 -35.54
CA ARG A 372 3.11 -1.21 -35.65
C ARG A 372 3.97 -0.95 -36.87
N VAL A 373 3.42 -0.22 -37.82
CA VAL A 373 4.09 0.16 -39.06
C VAL A 373 4.43 1.63 -39.00
N GLU A 374 5.67 1.97 -39.36
CA GLU A 374 6.14 3.34 -39.50
C GLU A 374 6.79 3.51 -40.87
N ILE A 375 6.34 4.52 -41.61
CA ILE A 375 6.89 4.91 -42.91
C ILE A 375 7.47 6.31 -42.75
N SER A 376 8.76 6.45 -43.02
CA SER A 376 9.48 7.71 -42.77
C SER A 376 10.46 8.03 -43.89
N LEU A 377 10.59 9.31 -44.21
CA LEU A 377 11.60 9.87 -45.11
C LEU A 377 12.01 11.24 -44.59
N ASP A 378 13.29 11.58 -44.64
CA ASP A 378 13.79 12.88 -44.18
C ASP A 378 13.14 14.02 -44.98
N GLY A 379 12.70 15.09 -44.30
CA GLY A 379 11.94 16.20 -44.89
C GLY A 379 10.42 15.95 -45.01
N TYR A 380 9.94 14.74 -44.70
CA TYR A 380 8.54 14.36 -44.70
C TYR A 380 8.01 14.08 -43.29
N ALA A 381 6.71 14.26 -43.10
CA ALA A 381 6.05 13.86 -41.87
C ALA A 381 5.93 12.31 -41.83
N PRO A 382 6.44 11.63 -40.78
CA PRO A 382 6.37 10.17 -40.70
C PRO A 382 4.93 9.70 -40.48
N VAL A 383 4.53 8.61 -41.15
CA VAL A 383 3.21 8.00 -41.00
C VAL A 383 3.34 6.75 -40.15
N LYS A 384 2.63 6.72 -39.02
CA LYS A 384 2.51 5.55 -38.13
C LYS A 384 1.11 4.96 -38.24
N ARG A 385 1.03 3.65 -38.44
CA ARG A 385 -0.24 2.90 -38.52
C ARG A 385 -0.13 1.58 -37.79
N THR A 386 -1.25 1.05 -37.34
CA THR A 386 -1.34 -0.31 -36.82
C THR A 386 -2.06 -1.17 -37.84
N VAL A 387 -1.42 -2.26 -38.27
CA VAL A 387 -1.98 -3.20 -39.24
C VAL A 387 -2.09 -4.56 -38.57
N THR A 388 -3.25 -5.21 -38.65
CA THR A 388 -3.42 -6.58 -38.14
C THR A 388 -3.58 -7.53 -39.33
N PRO A 389 -2.51 -8.25 -39.73
CA PRO A 389 -2.51 -9.18 -40.86
C PRO A 389 -3.58 -10.26 -40.72
N ARG A 390 -4.30 -10.54 -41.80
CA ARG A 390 -5.30 -11.61 -41.86
C ARG A 390 -4.79 -12.81 -42.67
N PRO A 391 -4.60 -13.98 -42.05
CA PRO A 391 -4.16 -15.19 -42.74
C PRO A 391 -5.12 -15.56 -43.88
N GLY A 392 -4.57 -15.85 -45.07
CA GLY A 392 -5.35 -16.18 -46.27
C GLY A 392 -5.97 -14.98 -47.00
N LEU A 393 -5.81 -13.74 -46.51
CA LEU A 393 -6.31 -12.54 -47.18
C LEU A 393 -5.19 -11.49 -47.29
N GLN A 394 -4.82 -11.13 -48.53
CA GLN A 394 -3.85 -10.06 -48.76
C GLN A 394 -4.46 -8.68 -48.45
N GLN A 395 -3.83 -7.93 -47.56
CA GLN A 395 -4.28 -6.58 -47.19
C GLN A 395 -3.43 -5.50 -47.84
N LEU A 396 -4.08 -4.48 -48.41
CA LEU A 396 -3.41 -3.34 -49.02
C LEU A 396 -3.30 -2.18 -48.02
N VAL A 397 -2.09 -1.63 -47.87
CA VAL A 397 -1.80 -0.43 -47.07
C VAL A 397 -1.16 0.61 -47.97
N GLU A 398 -1.95 1.62 -48.34
CA GLU A 398 -1.51 2.76 -49.15
C GLU A 398 -1.09 3.93 -48.25
N VAL A 399 0.12 4.44 -48.51
CA VAL A 399 0.71 5.56 -47.78
C VAL A 399 1.41 6.49 -48.77
N SER A 400 0.97 7.74 -48.82
CA SER A 400 1.72 8.83 -49.45
C SER A 400 2.21 9.76 -48.36
N LEU A 401 3.53 9.91 -48.22
CA LEU A 401 4.10 10.87 -47.29
C LEU A 401 3.92 12.29 -47.84
N GLN A 402 3.53 13.21 -46.96
CA GLN A 402 3.48 14.64 -47.23
C GLN A 402 4.71 15.31 -46.64
N THR A 403 5.20 16.37 -47.28
CA THR A 403 6.24 17.21 -46.69
C THR A 403 5.72 17.85 -45.39
N ALA A 404 6.62 18.28 -44.50
CA ALA A 404 6.19 18.92 -43.26
C ALA A 404 5.34 20.19 -43.50
N ALA A 405 5.61 20.93 -44.59
CA ALA A 405 4.87 22.11 -45.00
C ALA A 405 3.47 21.76 -45.53
N GLU A 406 3.35 20.75 -46.42
CA GLU A 406 2.05 20.28 -46.92
C GLU A 406 1.19 19.69 -45.80
N ALA A 407 1.80 18.94 -44.87
CA ALA A 407 1.10 18.41 -43.70
C ALA A 407 0.65 19.53 -42.75
N LYS A 408 1.36 20.67 -42.69
CA LYS A 408 0.95 21.87 -41.94
C LYS A 408 -0.23 22.56 -42.63
N ALA A 409 -0.14 22.76 -43.95
CA ALA A 409 -1.21 23.34 -44.75
C ALA A 409 -2.50 22.50 -44.73
N ALA A 410 -2.38 21.17 -44.83
CA ALA A 410 -3.52 20.25 -44.78
C ALA A 410 -4.22 20.20 -43.41
N ARG A 411 -3.56 20.66 -42.33
CA ARG A 411 -4.21 20.83 -41.01
C ARG A 411 -5.04 22.11 -40.92
N ASN A 412 -4.72 23.14 -41.71
CA ASN A 412 -5.44 24.40 -41.68
C ASN A 412 -6.78 24.25 -42.40
N LYS A 413 -7.88 24.48 -41.68
CA LYS A 413 -9.22 24.42 -42.25
C LYS A 413 -9.46 25.67 -43.12
N PRO A 414 -10.13 25.57 -44.28
CA PRO A 414 -10.46 26.74 -45.09
C PRO A 414 -11.33 27.77 -44.35
N GLU A 415 -12.11 27.31 -43.38
CA GLU A 415 -13.01 28.11 -42.57
C GLU A 415 -12.92 27.64 -41.10
N ILE A 416 -12.89 28.60 -40.18
CA ILE A 416 -12.96 28.35 -38.74
C ILE A 416 -14.07 29.19 -38.12
N THR A 417 -14.63 28.70 -37.03
CA THR A 417 -15.64 29.41 -36.24
C THR A 417 -15.11 29.61 -34.83
N THR A 418 -15.16 30.85 -34.33
CA THR A 418 -14.75 31.16 -32.96
C THR A 418 -15.77 30.66 -31.94
N ALA A 419 -15.40 30.66 -30.67
CA ALA A 419 -16.28 30.38 -29.54
C ALA A 419 -17.48 31.35 -29.43
N LEU A 420 -17.47 32.47 -30.16
CA LEU A 420 -18.57 33.43 -30.22
C LEU A 420 -19.43 33.30 -31.49
N GLY A 421 -19.17 32.29 -32.31
CA GLY A 421 -19.87 32.08 -33.58
C GLY A 421 -19.39 32.95 -34.74
N GLN A 422 -18.21 33.58 -34.64
CA GLN A 422 -17.64 34.37 -35.74
C GLN A 422 -16.99 33.45 -36.77
N THR A 423 -17.30 33.63 -38.05
CA THR A 423 -16.65 32.90 -39.13
C THR A 423 -15.40 33.63 -39.60
N LEU A 424 -14.26 32.94 -39.67
CA LEU A 424 -13.04 33.43 -40.31
C LEU A 424 -12.65 32.52 -41.48
N LEU A 425 -12.25 33.13 -42.58
CA LEU A 425 -11.79 32.45 -43.78
C LEU A 425 -10.27 32.48 -43.88
N LEU A 426 -9.69 31.36 -44.30
CA LEU A 426 -8.26 31.22 -44.54
C LEU A 426 -7.88 31.87 -45.87
N PHE A 427 -6.89 32.74 -45.83
CA PHE A 427 -6.26 33.33 -47.00
C PHE A 427 -4.80 32.90 -47.12
N HIS A 428 -4.39 32.61 -48.35
CA HIS A 428 -3.01 32.31 -48.74
C HIS A 428 -2.51 33.40 -49.72
N PRO A 429 -2.12 34.59 -49.22
CA PRO A 429 -1.72 35.68 -50.10
C PRO A 429 -0.56 35.32 -51.01
N ALA A 430 0.38 34.47 -50.56
CA ALA A 430 1.54 34.02 -51.33
C ALA A 430 1.17 33.30 -52.65
N ASP A 431 -0.02 32.68 -52.72
CA ASP A 431 -0.51 32.00 -53.92
C ASP A 431 -1.24 32.97 -54.87
N SER A 432 -1.46 34.23 -54.45
CA SER A 432 -2.15 35.24 -55.24
C SER A 432 -1.18 36.01 -56.14
N PRO A 433 -1.55 36.31 -57.39
CA PRO A 433 -0.80 37.22 -58.26
C PRO A 433 -0.64 38.63 -57.69
N THR A 434 -1.45 39.00 -56.70
CA THR A 434 -1.40 40.29 -55.98
C THR A 434 -0.74 40.18 -54.61
N ALA A 435 0.03 39.11 -54.34
CA ALA A 435 0.83 38.95 -53.10
C ALA A 435 1.75 40.16 -52.88
N ASN A 436 2.38 40.61 -53.96
CA ASN A 436 3.18 41.83 -54.01
C ASN A 436 2.34 42.93 -54.67
N PHE A 437 2.11 44.03 -53.96
CA PHE A 437 1.29 45.12 -54.49
C PHE A 437 1.76 46.49 -53.99
N SER A 438 1.33 47.54 -54.70
CA SER A 438 1.58 48.92 -54.28
C SER A 438 0.40 49.42 -53.43
N MET A 439 0.65 49.62 -52.14
CA MET A 439 -0.34 50.10 -51.19
C MET A 439 -0.37 51.63 -51.17
N GLY A 440 -1.57 52.22 -51.05
CA GLY A 440 -1.81 53.66 -51.19
C GLY A 440 -2.53 54.01 -52.49
N ALA A 441 -2.47 55.30 -52.87
CA ALA A 441 -3.15 55.85 -54.04
C ALA A 441 -2.21 56.69 -54.91
N SER A 442 -2.45 56.68 -56.23
CA SER A 442 -1.69 57.49 -57.19
C SER A 442 -1.94 58.99 -56.97
N ARG A 443 -0.91 59.84 -57.16
CA ARG A 443 -1.05 61.31 -57.07
C ARG A 443 -2.10 61.89 -58.03
N ARG A 444 -2.45 61.16 -59.10
CA ARG A 444 -3.46 61.57 -60.08
C ARG A 444 -4.87 61.07 -59.77
N GLU A 445 -5.03 60.27 -58.71
CA GLU A 445 -6.31 59.66 -58.35
C GLU A 445 -7.25 60.69 -57.70
N PRO A 446 -8.45 60.93 -58.25
CA PRO A 446 -9.42 61.85 -57.65
C PRO A 446 -9.78 61.45 -56.22
N GLY A 447 -9.76 62.43 -55.31
CA GLY A 447 -10.09 62.23 -53.90
C GLY A 447 -8.92 61.82 -53.00
N ARG A 448 -7.73 61.56 -53.55
CA ARG A 448 -6.54 61.18 -52.76
C ARG A 448 -6.19 62.22 -51.68
N ARG A 449 -5.89 61.73 -50.46
CA ARG A 449 -5.30 62.52 -49.36
C ARG A 449 -3.78 62.40 -49.30
N ALA A 450 -3.15 63.33 -48.58
CA ALA A 450 -1.69 63.39 -48.45
C ALA A 450 -1.07 62.14 -47.82
N ASN A 451 -1.77 61.52 -46.86
CA ASN A 451 -1.35 60.34 -46.10
C ASN A 451 -1.48 59.00 -46.84
N GLU A 452 -2.00 59.00 -48.07
CA GLU A 452 -2.14 57.82 -48.93
C GLU A 452 -0.94 57.69 -49.88
N VAL A 453 0.27 57.71 -49.33
CA VAL A 453 1.51 57.59 -50.11
C VAL A 453 1.63 56.18 -50.69
N LEU A 454 1.87 56.10 -52.00
CA LEU A 454 2.06 54.83 -52.69
C LEU A 454 3.42 54.22 -52.32
N HIS A 455 3.44 52.96 -51.88
CA HIS A 455 4.66 52.24 -51.47
C HIS A 455 4.53 50.72 -51.68
N PRO A 456 5.64 49.98 -51.91
CA PRO A 456 5.60 48.55 -52.19
C PRO A 456 5.47 47.70 -50.91
N VAL A 457 4.55 46.74 -50.91
CA VAL A 457 4.33 45.76 -49.83
C VAL A 457 4.14 44.34 -50.38
N ALA A 458 4.45 43.34 -49.56
CA ALA A 458 4.27 41.93 -49.85
C ALA A 458 3.58 41.22 -48.68
N LEU A 459 2.69 40.27 -48.96
CA LEU A 459 2.13 39.35 -47.99
C LEU A 459 2.57 37.92 -48.31
N SER A 460 3.21 37.26 -47.33
CA SER A 460 3.68 35.88 -47.48
C SER A 460 3.02 34.93 -46.48
N ARG A 461 2.58 35.44 -45.33
CA ARG A 461 1.97 34.63 -44.28
C ARG A 461 0.50 34.37 -44.57
N SER A 462 0.07 33.14 -44.34
CA SER A 462 -1.35 32.78 -44.37
C SER A 462 -2.04 33.24 -43.09
N PHE A 463 -3.24 33.78 -43.23
CA PHE A 463 -4.01 34.29 -42.11
C PHE A 463 -5.51 34.01 -42.28
N TYR A 464 -6.19 33.90 -41.16
CA TYR A 464 -7.63 33.90 -41.05
C TYR A 464 -8.13 35.33 -40.88
N LEU A 465 -9.22 35.71 -41.55
CA LEU A 465 -9.88 37.00 -41.39
C LEU A 465 -11.38 36.81 -41.23
N GLN A 466 -11.98 37.54 -40.28
CA GLN A 466 -13.41 37.49 -40.02
C GLN A 466 -14.21 38.02 -41.21
N THR A 467 -15.28 37.30 -41.58
CA THR A 467 -16.12 37.64 -42.73
C THR A 467 -16.88 38.95 -42.56
N THR A 468 -17.22 39.33 -41.33
CA THR A 468 -17.92 40.56 -40.96
C THR A 468 -17.12 41.33 -39.90
N GLU A 469 -17.54 42.55 -39.57
CA GLU A 469 -17.14 43.22 -38.33
C GLU A 469 -17.60 42.44 -37.09
N VAL A 470 -16.98 42.71 -35.94
CA VAL A 470 -17.44 42.23 -34.63
C VAL A 470 -18.77 42.91 -34.30
N THR A 471 -19.76 42.12 -33.91
CA THR A 471 -21.10 42.63 -33.58
C THR A 471 -21.22 43.04 -32.11
N ASN A 472 -22.23 43.87 -31.79
CA ASN A 472 -22.55 44.23 -30.41
C ASN A 472 -22.79 42.99 -29.52
N ALA A 473 -23.52 41.99 -30.02
CA ALA A 473 -23.77 40.76 -29.28
C ALA A 473 -22.46 40.03 -28.92
N GLN A 474 -21.52 39.95 -29.86
CA GLN A 474 -20.22 39.32 -29.63
C GLN A 474 -19.37 40.12 -28.64
N PHE A 475 -19.34 41.45 -28.78
CA PHE A 475 -18.54 42.30 -27.90
C PHE A 475 -19.07 42.33 -26.46
N ARG A 476 -20.39 42.25 -26.25
CA ARG A 476 -20.96 42.15 -24.89
C ARG A 476 -20.59 40.87 -24.16
N LEU A 477 -20.20 39.81 -24.87
CA LEU A 477 -19.64 38.61 -24.22
C LEU A 477 -18.27 38.87 -23.58
N PHE A 478 -17.55 39.89 -24.04
CA PHE A 478 -16.31 40.38 -23.44
C PHE A 478 -16.58 41.43 -22.35
N THR A 479 -17.38 42.45 -22.68
CA THR A 479 -17.74 43.54 -21.76
C THR A 479 -19.26 43.71 -21.74
N GLY A 480 -19.94 43.07 -20.79
CA GLY A 480 -21.41 42.99 -20.75
C GLY A 480 -22.14 44.32 -20.64
N ALA A 481 -21.47 45.37 -20.14
CA ALA A 481 -22.03 46.71 -20.02
C ALA A 481 -21.85 47.58 -21.29
N HIS A 482 -21.29 47.03 -22.37
CA HIS A 482 -21.04 47.80 -23.59
C HIS A 482 -22.34 48.26 -24.27
N ASP A 483 -22.38 49.55 -24.60
CA ASP A 483 -23.45 50.22 -25.32
C ASP A 483 -22.87 51.11 -26.42
N SER A 484 -23.14 50.75 -27.67
CA SER A 484 -22.75 51.53 -28.86
C SER A 484 -23.59 52.80 -29.06
N GLY A 485 -24.65 53.00 -28.29
CA GLY A 485 -25.48 54.19 -28.27
C GLY A 485 -26.49 54.28 -29.43
N GLN A 486 -26.97 55.49 -29.66
CA GLN A 486 -27.92 55.84 -30.71
C GLN A 486 -27.68 57.28 -31.17
N ILE A 487 -28.10 57.59 -32.40
CA ILE A 487 -28.01 58.93 -32.99
C ILE A 487 -29.36 59.34 -33.55
N GLU A 488 -29.90 60.48 -33.10
CA GLU A 488 -31.22 60.98 -33.52
C GLU A 488 -32.32 59.91 -33.45
N GLY A 489 -32.30 59.07 -32.40
CA GLY A 489 -33.23 57.97 -32.19
C GLY A 489 -32.96 56.68 -32.99
N ASN A 490 -31.91 56.65 -33.82
CA ASN A 490 -31.48 55.48 -34.56
C ASN A 490 -30.40 54.73 -33.80
N SER A 491 -30.69 53.48 -33.45
CA SER A 491 -29.79 52.63 -32.68
C SER A 491 -28.52 52.28 -33.46
N LEU A 492 -27.36 52.34 -32.78
CA LEU A 492 -26.10 51.71 -33.16
C LEU A 492 -25.82 50.44 -32.34
N ASN A 493 -26.67 50.14 -31.36
CA ASN A 493 -26.47 49.14 -30.32
C ASN A 493 -27.28 47.84 -30.51
N ARG A 494 -27.87 47.57 -31.68
CA ARG A 494 -28.59 46.29 -31.90
C ARG A 494 -27.61 45.14 -31.99
N ASP A 495 -28.05 43.95 -31.60
CA ASP A 495 -27.21 42.76 -31.45
C ASP A 495 -26.38 42.40 -32.68
N HIS A 496 -26.96 42.52 -33.88
CA HIS A 496 -26.30 42.21 -35.15
C HIS A 496 -25.69 43.42 -35.85
N GLN A 497 -25.79 44.63 -35.28
CA GLN A 497 -25.01 45.78 -35.76
C GLN A 497 -23.54 45.63 -35.34
N PRO A 498 -22.61 46.18 -36.12
CA PRO A 498 -21.21 46.24 -35.73
C PRO A 498 -21.05 47.01 -34.42
N VAL A 499 -20.14 46.55 -33.57
CA VAL A 499 -19.80 47.26 -32.35
C VAL A 499 -19.05 48.55 -32.70
N VAL A 500 -19.47 49.66 -32.11
CA VAL A 500 -18.84 50.99 -32.24
C VAL A 500 -18.69 51.62 -30.86
N GLN A 501 -18.22 52.86 -30.77
CA GLN A 501 -17.90 53.53 -29.49
C GLN A 501 -16.85 52.76 -28.67
N ILE A 502 -15.95 52.06 -29.35
CA ILE A 502 -14.83 51.32 -28.75
C ILE A 502 -13.49 51.90 -29.21
N SER A 503 -12.56 52.05 -28.27
CA SER A 503 -11.18 52.43 -28.56
C SER A 503 -10.40 51.27 -29.18
N TRP A 504 -9.29 51.60 -29.85
CA TRP A 504 -8.35 50.59 -30.35
C TRP A 504 -7.87 49.63 -29.26
N GLN A 505 -7.62 50.17 -28.05
CA GLN A 505 -7.19 49.40 -26.88
C GLN A 505 -8.24 48.34 -26.49
N GLN A 506 -9.53 48.68 -26.55
CA GLN A 506 -10.61 47.73 -26.27
C GLN A 506 -10.73 46.65 -27.36
N ALA A 507 -10.54 46.99 -28.64
CA ALA A 507 -10.53 46.01 -29.73
C ALA A 507 -9.35 45.01 -29.61
N ALA A 508 -8.17 45.51 -29.24
CA ALA A 508 -7.00 44.69 -28.96
C ALA A 508 -7.20 43.80 -27.73
N ALA A 509 -7.76 44.34 -26.64
CA ALA A 509 -8.10 43.58 -25.43
C ALA A 509 -9.14 42.48 -25.69
N PHE A 510 -10.18 42.77 -26.49
CA PHE A 510 -11.17 41.77 -26.93
C PHE A 510 -10.50 40.61 -27.67
N SER A 511 -9.54 40.92 -28.56
CA SER A 511 -8.79 39.93 -29.34
C SER A 511 -7.93 39.02 -28.43
N ASN A 512 -7.25 39.59 -27.44
CA ASN A 512 -6.51 38.84 -26.43
C ASN A 512 -7.44 37.99 -25.55
N TRP A 513 -8.58 38.53 -25.13
CA TRP A 513 -9.58 37.80 -24.37
C TRP A 513 -10.12 36.58 -25.12
N LEU A 514 -10.45 36.75 -26.41
CA LEU A 514 -10.90 35.64 -27.25
C LEU A 514 -9.80 34.59 -27.43
N SER A 515 -8.55 35.03 -27.61
CA SER A 515 -7.38 34.13 -27.68
C SER A 515 -7.28 33.26 -26.42
N LYS A 516 -7.36 33.89 -25.25
CA LYS A 516 -7.31 33.19 -23.96
C LYS A 516 -8.47 32.20 -23.80
N ARG A 517 -9.68 32.58 -24.25
CA ARG A 517 -10.87 31.71 -24.18
C ARG A 517 -10.71 30.43 -25.02
N GLU A 518 -9.96 30.49 -26.10
CA GLU A 518 -9.70 29.34 -26.99
C GLU A 518 -8.33 28.67 -26.76
N GLY A 519 -7.61 29.04 -25.68
CA GLY A 519 -6.31 28.45 -25.37
C GLY A 519 -5.18 28.84 -26.33
N LEU A 520 -5.32 29.98 -27.01
CA LEU A 520 -4.33 30.51 -27.94
C LEU A 520 -3.39 31.50 -27.23
N PRO A 521 -2.12 31.61 -27.68
CA PRO A 521 -1.22 32.64 -27.17
C PRO A 521 -1.76 34.03 -27.52
N PRO A 522 -1.77 35.00 -26.60
CA PRO A 522 -2.21 36.37 -26.92
C PRO A 522 -1.29 37.00 -27.97
N PHE A 523 -1.84 37.80 -28.87
CA PHE A 523 -1.05 38.54 -29.86
C PHE A 523 -0.52 39.84 -29.29
N TYR A 524 -1.34 40.59 -28.57
CA TYR A 524 -0.95 41.85 -27.97
C TYR A 524 -0.30 41.64 -26.60
N ARG A 525 0.71 42.45 -26.29
CA ARG A 525 1.32 42.51 -24.95
C ARG A 525 0.59 43.57 -24.14
N GLU A 526 0.15 43.18 -22.95
CA GLU A 526 -0.61 44.03 -22.05
C GLU A 526 0.15 44.21 -20.74
N THR A 527 0.24 45.45 -20.25
CA THR A 527 0.81 45.81 -18.96
C THR A 527 -0.19 46.71 -18.22
N ASN A 528 -0.64 46.30 -17.03
CA ASN A 528 -1.61 47.04 -16.22
C ASN A 528 -2.88 47.46 -16.98
N GLY A 529 -3.44 46.57 -17.82
CA GLY A 529 -4.67 46.86 -18.58
C GLY A 529 -4.45 47.67 -19.87
N ILE A 530 -3.20 48.00 -20.21
CA ILE A 530 -2.85 48.80 -21.39
C ILE A 530 -2.02 47.96 -22.35
N ILE A 531 -2.37 48.00 -23.64
CA ILE A 531 -1.59 47.36 -24.70
C ILE A 531 -0.34 48.19 -24.99
N THR A 532 0.82 47.60 -24.79
CA THR A 532 2.15 48.23 -24.91
C THR A 532 3.02 47.64 -26.01
N GLY A 533 2.53 46.64 -26.74
CA GLY A 533 3.31 45.93 -27.75
C GLY A 533 2.56 44.75 -28.36
N TYR A 534 3.27 43.95 -29.16
CA TYR A 534 2.73 42.70 -29.71
C TYR A 534 3.80 41.61 -29.85
N ASN A 535 3.36 40.38 -30.10
CA ASN A 535 4.20 39.22 -30.38
C ASN A 535 4.00 38.77 -31.84
N PRO A 536 4.95 39.07 -32.74
CA PRO A 536 4.87 38.70 -34.17
C PRO A 536 4.70 37.19 -34.44
N SER A 537 5.18 36.36 -33.51
CA SER A 537 5.15 34.90 -33.61
C SER A 537 3.87 34.29 -33.02
N SER A 538 2.98 35.10 -32.45
CA SER A 538 1.73 34.61 -31.86
C SER A 538 0.72 34.24 -32.95
N THR A 539 0.00 33.14 -32.73
CA THR A 539 -1.10 32.66 -33.58
C THR A 539 -2.48 33.01 -33.01
N GLY A 540 -2.54 33.80 -31.93
CA GLY A 540 -3.79 34.30 -31.35
C GLY A 540 -4.51 35.33 -32.22
N TYR A 541 -5.72 35.67 -31.79
CA TYR A 541 -6.54 36.70 -32.41
C TYR A 541 -5.93 38.09 -32.23
N ARG A 542 -6.12 38.91 -33.27
CA ARG A 542 -5.71 40.31 -33.38
C ARG A 542 -6.61 41.05 -34.36
N MET A 543 -6.45 42.35 -34.49
CA MET A 543 -6.95 43.06 -35.68
C MET A 543 -6.08 42.71 -36.91
N PRO A 544 -6.63 42.78 -38.14
CA PRO A 544 -5.81 42.64 -39.35
C PRO A 544 -4.75 43.74 -39.41
N THR A 545 -3.61 43.49 -40.05
CA THR A 545 -2.69 44.58 -40.39
C THR A 545 -3.31 45.49 -41.43
N GLU A 546 -2.84 46.72 -41.54
CA GLU A 546 -3.30 47.66 -42.56
C GLU A 546 -3.10 47.08 -43.96
N THR A 547 -2.00 46.35 -44.17
CA THR A 547 -1.68 45.67 -45.42
C THR A 547 -2.58 44.48 -45.68
N GLU A 548 -2.85 43.63 -44.66
CA GLU A 548 -3.79 42.52 -44.78
C GLU A 548 -5.20 43.02 -45.11
N TRP A 549 -5.66 44.06 -44.42
CA TRP A 549 -6.94 44.71 -44.67
C TRP A 549 -7.02 45.27 -46.09
N ALA A 550 -6.00 46.02 -46.51
CA ALA A 550 -5.96 46.62 -47.85
C ALA A 550 -5.93 45.56 -48.95
N TRP A 551 -5.18 44.48 -48.77
CA TRP A 551 -5.17 43.37 -49.71
C TRP A 551 -6.52 42.65 -49.75
N ALA A 552 -7.10 42.36 -48.58
CA ALA A 552 -8.40 41.71 -48.47
C ALA A 552 -9.49 42.53 -49.17
N ALA A 553 -9.51 43.84 -48.98
CA ALA A 553 -10.50 44.73 -49.58
C ALA A 553 -10.27 44.97 -51.08
N ARG A 554 -9.01 45.11 -51.53
CA ARG A 554 -8.70 45.58 -52.89
C ARG A 554 -8.44 44.47 -53.89
N SER A 555 -7.85 43.36 -53.49
CA SER A 555 -7.37 42.38 -54.48
C SER A 555 -8.52 41.62 -55.13
N ASN A 556 -8.56 41.67 -56.47
CA ASN A 556 -9.56 41.02 -57.30
C ASN A 556 -8.88 40.33 -58.49
N GLY A 557 -8.57 39.04 -58.31
CA GLY A 557 -7.72 38.29 -59.23
C GLY A 557 -6.35 38.94 -59.34
N ASP A 558 -6.02 39.41 -60.54
CA ASP A 558 -4.73 40.04 -60.87
C ASP A 558 -4.76 41.58 -60.75
N SER A 559 -5.88 42.14 -60.28
CA SER A 559 -6.12 43.59 -60.23
C SER A 559 -6.40 44.08 -58.81
N LEU A 560 -6.24 45.40 -58.60
CA LEU A 560 -6.61 46.07 -57.35
C LEU A 560 -7.77 47.02 -57.58
N LEU A 561 -8.84 46.84 -56.81
CA LEU A 561 -9.99 47.71 -56.82
C LEU A 561 -9.67 49.08 -56.22
N LYS A 562 -10.27 50.13 -56.80
CA LYS A 562 -10.29 51.48 -56.24
C LYS A 562 -11.44 51.68 -55.24
N PHE A 563 -12.65 51.30 -55.62
CA PHE A 563 -13.85 51.28 -54.79
C PHE A 563 -14.32 49.82 -54.61
N PRO A 564 -15.12 49.52 -53.58
CA PRO A 564 -15.68 48.17 -53.37
C PRO A 564 -16.41 47.59 -54.60
N TRP A 565 -16.99 48.46 -55.43
CA TRP A 565 -17.73 48.11 -56.65
C TRP A 565 -16.93 48.31 -57.95
N GLY A 566 -15.63 48.58 -57.89
CA GLY A 566 -14.77 48.79 -59.07
C GLY A 566 -14.21 50.20 -59.18
N GLU A 567 -14.28 50.79 -60.38
CA GLU A 567 -13.54 52.04 -60.71
C GLU A 567 -14.42 53.30 -60.76
N ASN A 568 -15.70 53.15 -61.10
CA ASN A 568 -16.59 54.28 -61.41
C ASN A 568 -17.32 54.76 -60.17
N PHE A 569 -17.24 56.06 -59.86
CA PHE A 569 -17.95 56.70 -58.76
C PHE A 569 -19.06 57.62 -59.28
N PRO A 570 -20.26 57.65 -58.66
CA PRO A 570 -20.74 56.81 -57.55
C PRO A 570 -21.20 55.41 -58.02
N PRO A 571 -21.50 54.46 -57.11
CA PRO A 571 -22.08 53.16 -57.48
C PRO A 571 -23.50 53.33 -58.03
N SER A 572 -23.90 52.44 -58.95
CA SER A 572 -25.25 52.44 -59.56
C SER A 572 -26.29 51.67 -58.77
N THR A 573 -25.88 50.83 -57.82
CA THR A 573 -26.75 50.04 -56.94
C THR A 573 -26.25 50.08 -55.50
N ALA A 574 -27.12 49.79 -54.54
CA ALA A 574 -26.72 49.61 -53.15
C ALA A 574 -25.79 48.40 -53.04
N VAL A 575 -24.56 48.65 -52.58
CA VAL A 575 -23.48 47.67 -52.50
C VAL A 575 -22.80 47.68 -51.13
N GLU A 576 -23.03 48.73 -50.35
CA GLU A 576 -22.44 49.00 -49.03
C GLU A 576 -23.37 49.98 -48.28
N ASN A 577 -23.08 50.29 -47.02
CA ASN A 577 -23.82 51.29 -46.24
C ASN A 577 -23.04 52.61 -46.15
N TYR A 578 -23.64 53.71 -46.63
CA TYR A 578 -23.04 55.04 -46.72
C TYR A 578 -24.00 56.14 -46.28
N ALA A 579 -23.47 57.37 -46.17
CA ALA A 579 -24.35 58.50 -45.97
C ALA A 579 -25.17 58.75 -47.25
N ASP A 580 -26.48 58.52 -47.20
CA ASP A 580 -27.41 58.57 -48.31
C ASP A 580 -28.62 59.47 -47.98
N SER A 581 -29.59 59.57 -48.89
CA SER A 581 -30.79 60.38 -48.66
C SER A 581 -31.58 60.02 -47.38
N SER A 582 -31.48 58.78 -46.89
CA SER A 582 -32.12 58.32 -45.66
C SER A 582 -31.40 58.79 -44.39
N SER A 583 -30.08 59.01 -44.44
CA SER A 583 -29.28 59.51 -43.31
C SER A 583 -29.03 61.02 -43.33
N ALA A 584 -29.61 61.75 -44.29
CA ALA A 584 -29.37 63.19 -44.51
C ALA A 584 -29.52 64.08 -43.25
N TYR A 585 -30.50 63.76 -42.39
CA TYR A 585 -30.76 64.52 -41.17
C TYR A 585 -29.76 64.24 -40.05
N VAL A 586 -29.02 63.13 -40.14
CA VAL A 586 -27.95 62.75 -39.19
C VAL A 586 -26.58 63.22 -39.68
N THR A 587 -26.25 62.93 -40.93
CA THR A 587 -24.90 63.11 -41.48
C THR A 587 -24.68 64.50 -42.09
N GLY A 588 -25.76 65.21 -42.43
CA GLY A 588 -25.74 66.53 -43.07
C GLY A 588 -25.24 66.55 -44.53
N ARG A 589 -24.58 65.49 -45.01
CA ARG A 589 -24.11 65.34 -46.39
C ARG A 589 -24.29 63.90 -46.87
N VAL A 590 -24.78 63.77 -48.09
CA VAL A 590 -25.21 62.47 -48.63
C VAL A 590 -24.66 62.23 -50.03
N LEU A 591 -24.50 60.95 -50.37
CA LEU A 591 -24.18 60.50 -51.71
C LEU A 591 -25.43 60.64 -52.59
N SER A 592 -25.35 61.56 -53.56
CA SER A 592 -26.49 61.84 -54.45
C SER A 592 -26.79 60.64 -55.35
N ALA A 593 -28.07 60.38 -55.58
CA ALA A 593 -28.57 59.24 -56.38
C ALA A 593 -28.17 57.84 -55.84
N TYR A 594 -27.87 57.75 -54.54
CA TYR A 594 -27.64 56.50 -53.83
C TYR A 594 -28.70 56.31 -52.73
N LYS A 595 -29.12 55.07 -52.52
CA LYS A 595 -30.01 54.71 -51.41
C LYS A 595 -29.76 53.28 -50.95
N ASP A 596 -29.30 53.11 -49.71
CA ASP A 596 -29.07 51.81 -49.06
C ASP A 596 -30.16 51.45 -48.03
N GLY A 597 -30.92 52.45 -47.57
CA GLY A 597 -32.06 52.24 -46.67
C GLY A 597 -31.70 52.22 -45.18
N HIS A 598 -30.47 52.59 -44.82
CA HIS A 598 -29.98 52.61 -43.44
C HIS A 598 -29.56 54.01 -43.01
N VAL A 599 -30.16 54.53 -41.94
CA VAL A 599 -29.82 55.86 -41.40
C VAL A 599 -28.45 55.85 -40.70
N THR A 600 -28.15 54.75 -40.02
CA THR A 600 -26.91 54.51 -39.26
C THR A 600 -26.32 53.15 -39.65
N SER A 601 -25.47 52.54 -38.82
CA SER A 601 -24.96 51.20 -39.11
C SER A 601 -26.08 50.19 -39.41
N ALA A 602 -25.86 49.36 -40.43
CA ALA A 602 -26.70 48.25 -40.79
C ALA A 602 -26.28 47.01 -39.97
N PRO A 603 -27.16 46.00 -39.82
CA PRO A 603 -26.71 44.68 -39.42
C PRO A 603 -25.56 44.21 -40.34
N VAL A 604 -24.54 43.57 -39.77
CA VAL A 604 -23.42 43.06 -40.58
C VAL A 604 -23.91 42.07 -41.65
N ALA A 605 -23.23 42.01 -42.79
CA ALA A 605 -23.59 41.21 -43.95
C ALA A 605 -24.98 41.54 -44.55
N SER A 606 -25.42 42.80 -44.47
CA SER A 606 -26.66 43.27 -45.14
C SER A 606 -26.46 43.50 -46.64
N PHE A 607 -25.21 43.69 -47.09
CA PHE A 607 -24.85 43.96 -48.47
C PHE A 607 -24.13 42.76 -49.11
N PRO A 608 -24.00 42.69 -50.45
CA PRO A 608 -23.29 41.60 -51.11
C PRO A 608 -21.83 41.50 -50.64
N ALA A 609 -21.37 40.26 -50.40
CA ALA A 609 -19.96 40.03 -50.11
C ALA A 609 -19.06 40.36 -51.31
N SER A 610 -17.80 40.68 -51.02
CA SER A 610 -16.73 40.70 -52.00
C SER A 610 -16.49 39.32 -52.62
N ASN A 611 -15.69 39.29 -53.69
CA ASN A 611 -15.18 38.05 -54.31
C ASN A 611 -14.44 37.11 -53.34
N LYS A 612 -14.06 37.60 -52.15
CA LYS A 612 -13.40 36.86 -51.07
C LYS A 612 -14.35 36.43 -49.96
N ARG A 613 -15.67 36.56 -50.17
CA ARG A 613 -16.73 36.27 -49.18
C ARG A 613 -16.59 37.12 -47.90
N LEU A 614 -16.06 38.33 -48.02
CA LEU A 614 -15.96 39.32 -46.94
C LEU A 614 -17.03 40.39 -47.15
N TYR A 615 -17.70 40.78 -46.08
CA TYR A 615 -18.76 41.77 -46.08
C TYR A 615 -18.27 43.09 -45.49
N ASP A 616 -18.88 44.18 -45.93
CA ASP A 616 -18.84 45.50 -45.28
C ASP A 616 -17.44 46.18 -45.22
N LEU A 617 -16.40 45.65 -45.89
CA LEU A 617 -15.07 46.28 -45.94
C LEU A 617 -15.10 47.66 -46.62
N GLY A 618 -16.12 47.91 -47.42
CA GLY A 618 -16.29 49.13 -48.17
C GLY A 618 -17.07 50.21 -47.44
N GLY A 619 -17.86 49.90 -46.42
CA GLY A 619 -18.84 50.81 -45.80
C GLY A 619 -19.28 50.32 -44.43
N ASN A 620 -20.51 50.66 -44.02
CA ASN A 620 -21.07 50.32 -42.71
C ASN A 620 -20.33 50.97 -41.55
N VAL A 621 -19.22 50.42 -41.05
CA VAL A 621 -18.35 51.11 -40.09
C VAL A 621 -16.91 51.06 -40.57
N ALA A 622 -16.18 52.14 -40.35
CA ALA A 622 -14.75 52.11 -40.55
C ALA A 622 -14.12 51.20 -39.49
N GLU A 623 -12.96 50.63 -39.77
CA GLU A 623 -12.39 49.57 -38.94
C GLU A 623 -11.04 49.95 -38.36
N TRP A 624 -10.90 49.78 -37.05
CA TRP A 624 -9.60 49.69 -36.42
C TRP A 624 -8.81 48.54 -37.04
N VAL A 625 -7.57 48.84 -37.45
CA VAL A 625 -6.58 47.84 -37.83
C VAL A 625 -5.43 47.82 -36.82
N HIS A 626 -4.55 46.82 -36.90
CA HIS A 626 -3.47 46.63 -35.95
C HIS A 626 -2.51 47.83 -35.86
N ASP A 627 -2.20 48.45 -36.99
CA ASP A 627 -1.04 49.32 -37.14
C ASP A 627 -1.16 50.65 -36.37
N VAL A 628 -0.03 51.07 -35.81
CA VAL A 628 0.19 52.44 -35.35
C VAL A 628 0.22 53.37 -36.56
N TYR A 629 -0.52 54.47 -36.49
CA TYR A 629 -0.62 55.41 -37.60
C TYR A 629 0.72 56.09 -37.88
N SER A 630 1.18 55.92 -39.11
CA SER A 630 2.33 56.62 -39.67
C SER A 630 2.10 56.90 -41.16
N ILE A 631 2.85 57.87 -41.70
CA ILE A 631 2.83 58.19 -43.13
C ILE A 631 4.02 57.48 -43.79
N PRO A 632 3.78 56.52 -44.70
CA PRO A 632 4.84 55.81 -45.41
C PRO A 632 5.69 56.76 -46.27
N SER A 633 6.96 56.39 -46.47
CA SER A 633 7.86 57.11 -47.38
C SER A 633 7.60 56.71 -48.84
N ALA A 634 7.56 57.70 -49.73
CA ALA A 634 7.37 57.48 -51.17
C ALA A 634 8.56 56.71 -51.82
N ASN A 635 9.73 56.73 -51.19
CA ASN A 635 10.93 56.02 -51.63
C ASN A 635 11.24 54.80 -50.73
N GLY A 636 10.23 54.22 -50.08
CA GLY A 636 10.39 53.06 -49.21
C GLY A 636 10.82 51.80 -49.98
N SER A 637 11.61 50.95 -49.32
CA SER A 637 11.89 49.58 -49.79
C SER A 637 10.67 48.69 -49.62
N LEU A 638 10.61 47.57 -50.35
CA LEU A 638 9.58 46.54 -50.19
C LEU A 638 9.52 46.08 -48.73
N GLN A 639 8.31 46.10 -48.15
CA GLN A 639 8.05 45.57 -46.82
C GLN A 639 7.24 44.28 -46.91
N THR A 640 7.74 43.19 -46.33
CA THR A 640 7.05 41.89 -46.31
C THR A 640 6.39 41.66 -44.96
N ASP A 641 5.08 41.35 -44.97
CA ASP A 641 4.22 41.16 -43.81
C ASP A 641 4.41 42.26 -42.73
N PRO A 642 4.29 43.56 -43.09
CA PRO A 642 4.53 44.65 -42.15
C PRO A 642 3.51 44.62 -40.99
N LEU A 643 4.02 44.81 -39.77
CA LEU A 643 3.24 44.88 -38.53
C LEU A 643 3.24 46.29 -37.90
N GLY A 644 3.86 47.26 -38.56
CA GLY A 644 3.99 48.62 -38.03
C GLY A 644 4.90 48.75 -36.80
N ALA A 645 4.71 49.82 -36.03
CA ALA A 645 5.47 50.09 -34.80
C ALA A 645 4.86 49.36 -33.60
N GLN A 646 5.70 49.01 -32.60
CA GLN A 646 5.28 48.29 -31.39
C GLN A 646 4.21 49.02 -30.56
N SER A 647 4.26 50.36 -30.51
CA SER A 647 3.29 51.19 -29.78
C SER A 647 3.25 52.60 -30.37
N GLY A 648 2.19 53.35 -30.06
CA GLY A 648 2.03 54.76 -30.45
C GLY A 648 0.72 55.36 -29.95
N ASP A 649 0.53 56.64 -30.20
CA ASP A 649 -0.61 57.41 -29.67
C ASP A 649 -1.86 57.33 -30.54
N ASN A 650 -1.67 57.06 -31.85
CA ASN A 650 -2.75 56.97 -32.82
C ASN A 650 -2.62 55.68 -33.62
N TYR A 651 -3.76 55.08 -33.95
CA TYR A 651 -3.86 53.83 -34.69
C TYR A 651 -4.64 54.06 -35.97
N VAL A 652 -4.35 53.24 -36.98
CA VAL A 652 -4.94 53.38 -38.31
C VAL A 652 -6.40 52.92 -38.28
N ILE A 653 -7.24 53.68 -38.99
CA ILE A 653 -8.63 53.33 -39.30
C ILE A 653 -8.75 53.18 -40.83
N ARG A 654 -9.42 52.11 -41.28
CA ARG A 654 -9.58 51.77 -42.70
C ARG A 654 -11.06 51.60 -43.07
N GLY A 655 -11.35 51.71 -44.36
CA GLY A 655 -12.72 51.63 -44.87
C GLY A 655 -13.51 52.93 -44.68
N ALA A 656 -14.70 52.95 -45.26
CA ALA A 656 -15.68 54.00 -45.05
C ALA A 656 -16.74 53.52 -44.04
N SER A 657 -17.70 54.38 -43.74
CA SER A 657 -18.75 54.12 -42.76
C SER A 657 -20.08 54.69 -43.25
N TRP A 658 -21.15 54.40 -42.52
CA TRP A 658 -22.51 54.92 -42.71
C TRP A 658 -22.57 56.46 -42.68
N SER A 659 -21.54 57.14 -42.15
CA SER A 659 -21.44 58.60 -42.07
C SER A 659 -20.69 59.24 -43.25
N HIS A 660 -20.05 58.45 -44.12
CA HIS A 660 -19.22 58.92 -45.22
C HIS A 660 -19.96 58.95 -46.57
N SER A 661 -19.65 59.94 -47.41
CA SER A 661 -20.23 60.08 -48.75
C SER A 661 -19.28 60.65 -49.81
N ARG A 662 -18.09 61.12 -49.43
CA ARG A 662 -17.18 61.78 -50.39
C ARG A 662 -16.36 60.75 -51.15
N ILE A 663 -16.04 61.08 -52.40
CA ILE A 663 -15.11 60.28 -53.23
C ILE A 663 -13.78 59.98 -52.52
N ALA A 664 -13.30 60.90 -51.67
CA ALA A 664 -12.08 60.69 -50.90
C ALA A 664 -12.20 59.54 -49.90
N GLU A 665 -13.34 59.44 -49.22
CA GLU A 665 -13.64 58.54 -48.10
C GLU A 665 -14.02 57.14 -48.59
N LEU A 666 -14.80 57.04 -49.68
CA LEU A 666 -15.32 55.75 -50.16
C LEU A 666 -14.29 54.90 -50.93
N ARG A 667 -13.06 55.39 -51.11
CA ARG A 667 -11.99 54.62 -51.75
C ARG A 667 -11.40 53.62 -50.76
N LEU A 668 -11.07 52.42 -51.25
CA LEU A 668 -10.39 51.39 -50.45
C LEU A 668 -8.96 51.78 -50.05
N SER A 669 -8.42 52.86 -50.62
CA SER A 669 -7.15 53.48 -50.23
C SER A 669 -7.30 54.50 -49.09
N TYR A 670 -8.52 54.93 -48.73
CA TYR A 670 -8.75 55.96 -47.71
C TYR A 670 -8.24 55.57 -46.31
N ARG A 671 -7.35 56.40 -45.75
CA ARG A 671 -6.75 56.20 -44.41
C ARG A 671 -7.18 57.31 -43.47
N ASP A 672 -7.64 56.91 -42.29
CA ASP A 672 -7.88 57.80 -41.16
C ASP A 672 -7.13 57.29 -39.92
N TYR A 673 -7.20 58.03 -38.80
CA TYR A 673 -6.56 57.65 -37.56
C TYR A 673 -7.31 58.13 -36.33
N GLY A 674 -7.04 57.50 -35.20
CA GLY A 674 -7.54 57.97 -33.92
C GLY A 674 -7.05 57.14 -32.74
N GLN A 675 -7.66 57.37 -31.59
CA GLN A 675 -7.34 56.69 -30.33
C GLN A 675 -8.61 56.27 -29.56
N ALA A 676 -9.57 57.20 -29.44
CA ALA A 676 -10.83 57.00 -28.73
C ALA A 676 -11.92 56.38 -29.62
N GLY A 677 -12.96 55.84 -29.01
CA GLY A 677 -14.12 55.32 -29.73
C GLY A 677 -14.87 56.40 -30.51
N ARG A 678 -15.45 55.99 -31.63
CA ARG A 678 -16.34 56.79 -32.49
C ARG A 678 -17.60 55.99 -32.79
N ASP A 679 -18.69 56.68 -33.10
CA ASP A 679 -19.98 56.09 -33.48
C ASP A 679 -19.98 55.40 -34.85
N ASP A 680 -18.94 55.61 -35.64
CA ASP A 680 -18.79 55.09 -36.99
C ASP A 680 -17.54 54.21 -37.16
N VAL A 681 -16.87 53.84 -36.06
CA VAL A 681 -15.65 53.01 -36.06
C VAL A 681 -15.84 51.76 -35.21
N GLY A 682 -15.75 50.61 -35.86
CA GLY A 682 -15.72 49.28 -35.27
C GLY A 682 -14.41 48.55 -35.58
N PHE A 683 -14.44 47.22 -35.68
CA PHE A 683 -13.29 46.40 -36.04
C PHE A 683 -13.71 44.99 -36.45
N ARG A 684 -12.78 44.25 -37.07
CA ARG A 684 -12.88 42.81 -37.28
C ARG A 684 -11.61 42.11 -36.79
N ILE A 685 -11.70 40.80 -36.52
CA ILE A 685 -10.56 40.01 -36.05
C ILE A 685 -9.89 39.20 -37.16
N ALA A 686 -8.61 38.94 -36.97
CA ALA A 686 -7.74 38.11 -37.78
C ALA A 686 -6.83 37.26 -36.89
N ARG A 687 -6.19 36.24 -37.46
CA ARG A 687 -5.09 35.49 -36.80
C ARG A 687 -4.24 34.75 -37.83
N TYR A 688 -2.99 34.46 -37.52
CA TYR A 688 -2.15 33.65 -38.42
C TYR A 688 -2.59 32.17 -38.45
N ALA A 689 -2.44 31.55 -39.62
CA ALA A 689 -2.74 30.15 -39.86
C ALA A 689 -1.43 29.33 -39.83
N GLU A 690 -1.02 28.89 -38.63
CA GLU A 690 0.21 28.10 -38.45
C GLU A 690 -0.02 26.83 -37.62
#